data_AF-A0A8J8HPB4-F1
#
_entry.id   AF-A0A8J8HPB4-F1
#
_cell.length_a   1.000
_cell.length_b   1.000
_cell.length_c   1.000
_cell.angle_alpha   90.00
_cell.angle_beta   90.00
_cell.angle_gamma   90.00
#
_symmetry.space_group_name_H-M   'P 1'
#
loop_
_entity.id
_entity.type
_entity.pdbx_description
1 polymer ?
#
loop_
_entity_poly.entity_id
_entity_poly.type
_entity_poly.pdbx_seq_one_letter_code
_entity_poly.pdbx_strand_id
1 'polypeptide(L)'
;MYYKATGVGTVTLQCVVTKAGVPSTFTNTATCVAAPAINSFTATPANVTPGTAVTLTPSFTGGTGVIDMGVGAVTSGVAKTINPTQTKTYTVSVTNDAGITATGTATVTVPPAPIATIQADDTITLSYINSYSSQSYTASVPYQAGCTYLWTIVGGTASGSTTANALSFATGAAPGTITLGCTITNAAGVQATATKTVTVIANPSITALNATPTTVASMGLVTVTGAFVGTSANLTSSLGGYWNVSSGFSIQDRPNSTTTYTLSVANSVGRVQTQTATVSVAGLPDPNISAPTAVTTGISANCTVPNQSGTYAWSIAGGTITSSTTTPAVVFTPGPVGTCTLTCTVTNLGGVQATATKLIPILPLPVISSFAPLKNPINQGDSTTYKGVFSGGTGSIQINPSITIFGVDSGQVVSATPNQTTNFQLTVTNPAGTSVQSSFTLSVTPLALSIYPSVTVLPIGYNQLFIARDTRDQSPQVTWSVQEAGGGTINASGVYSTPLTAGLFHIQALGPLNSGLSATASVVIPKEVEVSPDSISLAPGAAHSFTATLLGFTDQRVAWGVQETGGGSVDKGGHYTAPGSPGIYHLVATSMADPTKSAVATVQVSTGKITVAVSPNATSLAKGAQFTFTAIVEGSANTAVTWSASGGTINASTGAYTAPNTFGTYTVTATSVADVNVKDEATVVVSGGSNSATLAYDLNGNLISDGVRTFEWDAENRLVTVTIIATGHRSEFGYDGLGRRVEIIEKDPDATQTLQITSDKKYLWDGVEIAEERDSTGANVTKRFYSQGFVDSDGTILLYTRDHLGSIRELVDVSQNVRARYDYDPYGRLTKVQGVKDSLFGLTGYLWHAQSGLNLALHRAYDPNAGRWISRDPIMNPTRLITPGLTGMLRAGVVTKLISSVDAESLPDGSNVYSYVGNNPLNNIDPLGLQGLTSCDASIMNCLRLPSLAARVACLRLLFELFEDGGGPVPSNLRNALNRASSALQNAIDHVFSGGRGHNFDALLSQFGGDRTQAYQAIENAAIAAAQGRGNGPFEVTVNVGGQIFTATGNVINGNPVFGNAFYR
;
A
#
# COMPACT_ATOMS: atom_id res chain seq x y z
N MET A 1 86.19 -27.11 -135.14
CA MET A 1 87.39 -27.25 -134.29
C MET A 1 87.55 -25.96 -133.52
N TYR A 2 87.70 -26.05 -132.20
CA TYR A 2 88.12 -24.94 -131.37
C TYR A 2 89.58 -25.21 -130.98
N TYR A 3 90.43 -24.22 -131.19
CA TYR A 3 91.83 -24.25 -130.79
C TYR A 3 92.07 -23.05 -129.90
N LYS A 4 92.88 -23.27 -128.86
CA LYS A 4 93.41 -22.19 -128.05
C LYS A 4 94.90 -22.12 -128.37
N ALA A 5 95.33 -21.07 -129.04
CA ALA A 5 96.74 -20.75 -129.15
C ALA A 5 97.25 -20.35 -127.77
N THR A 6 98.21 -21.09 -127.21
CA THR A 6 98.84 -20.78 -125.92
C THR A 6 100.03 -19.83 -126.07
N GLY A 7 100.32 -19.38 -127.30
CA GLY A 7 101.43 -18.48 -127.58
C GLY A 7 101.19 -17.63 -128.83
N VAL A 8 101.99 -16.58 -128.95
CA VAL A 8 101.96 -15.63 -130.06
C VAL A 8 102.44 -16.34 -131.33
N GLY A 9 101.62 -16.40 -132.38
CA GLY A 9 101.93 -17.12 -133.62
C GLY A 9 100.69 -17.36 -134.50
N THR A 10 100.89 -18.01 -135.65
CA THR A 10 99.84 -18.27 -136.66
C THR A 10 99.42 -19.75 -136.66
N VAL A 11 98.12 -20.05 -136.58
CA VAL A 11 97.58 -21.43 -136.55
C VAL A 11 96.69 -21.71 -137.76
N THR A 12 96.86 -22.89 -138.40
CA THR A 12 96.02 -23.37 -139.53
C THR A 12 95.22 -24.62 -139.16
N LEU A 13 93.90 -24.65 -139.40
CA LEU A 13 93.01 -25.79 -139.13
C LEU A 13 92.46 -26.42 -140.40
N GLN A 14 92.26 -27.75 -140.44
CA GLN A 14 91.68 -28.52 -141.56
C GLN A 14 90.49 -29.43 -141.17
N CYS A 15 89.29 -29.26 -141.73
CA CYS A 15 88.05 -29.97 -141.39
C CYS A 15 87.50 -30.82 -142.55
N VAL A 16 87.32 -32.13 -142.36
CA VAL A 16 86.69 -33.04 -143.34
C VAL A 16 85.21 -33.25 -142.99
N VAL A 17 84.30 -33.06 -143.96
CA VAL A 17 82.83 -33.17 -143.83
C VAL A 17 82.30 -34.17 -144.84
N THR A 18 81.53 -35.16 -144.38
CA THR A 18 81.00 -36.24 -145.21
C THR A 18 79.49 -36.09 -145.41
N LYS A 19 79.00 -36.05 -146.66
CA LYS A 19 77.55 -36.07 -147.00
C LYS A 19 77.25 -37.32 -147.85
N ALA A 20 76.26 -38.11 -147.43
CA ALA A 20 75.90 -39.42 -147.99
C ALA A 20 77.03 -40.47 -148.04
N GLY A 21 78.07 -40.35 -147.20
CA GLY A 21 79.19 -41.29 -147.13
C GLY A 21 80.50 -40.83 -147.79
N VAL A 22 80.54 -39.66 -148.46
CA VAL A 22 81.76 -39.10 -149.06
C VAL A 22 82.31 -37.89 -148.28
N PRO A 23 83.47 -37.97 -147.62
CA PRO A 23 84.13 -36.84 -146.92
C PRO A 23 84.75 -35.79 -147.86
N SER A 24 84.74 -34.49 -147.51
CA SER A 24 85.32 -33.31 -148.20
C SER A 24 85.97 -32.31 -147.22
N THR A 25 87.13 -31.75 -147.54
CA THR A 25 87.99 -31.05 -146.56
C THR A 25 88.18 -29.53 -146.76
N PHE A 26 88.17 -28.70 -145.68
CA PHE A 26 88.34 -27.22 -145.65
C PHE A 26 89.47 -26.73 -144.72
N THR A 27 90.19 -25.63 -145.03
CA THR A 27 91.27 -25.02 -144.19
C THR A 27 91.09 -23.52 -143.81
N ASN A 28 91.65 -23.02 -142.68
CA ASN A 28 91.62 -21.60 -142.21
C ASN A 28 92.83 -21.18 -141.29
N THR A 29 93.31 -19.91 -141.31
CA THR A 29 94.47 -19.32 -140.56
C THR A 29 94.14 -18.11 -139.64
N ALA A 30 94.82 -17.93 -138.48
CA ALA A 30 94.72 -16.71 -137.61
C ALA A 30 96.02 -16.33 -136.84
N THR A 31 96.24 -15.05 -136.48
CA THR A 31 97.42 -14.46 -135.77
C THR A 31 97.02 -13.70 -134.49
N CYS A 32 97.88 -13.65 -133.44
CA CYS A 32 97.56 -13.08 -132.10
C CYS A 32 98.55 -11.96 -131.66
N VAL A 33 98.11 -10.90 -130.95
CA VAL A 33 98.91 -9.74 -130.44
C VAL A 33 98.67 -9.45 -128.93
N ALA A 34 99.59 -8.73 -128.25
CA ALA A 34 99.50 -8.43 -126.80
C ALA A 34 98.60 -7.22 -126.46
N ALA A 35 97.91 -7.26 -125.32
CA ALA A 35 96.96 -6.24 -124.84
C ALA A 35 97.66 -5.09 -124.05
N PRO A 36 97.10 -3.85 -124.04
CA PRO A 36 97.61 -2.74 -123.24
C PRO A 36 97.35 -2.91 -121.73
N ALA A 37 98.12 -2.24 -120.87
CA ALA A 37 98.00 -2.32 -119.42
C ALA A 37 98.07 -0.94 -118.73
N ILE A 38 97.23 -0.72 -117.71
CA ILE A 38 97.31 0.46 -116.82
C ILE A 38 98.01 0.05 -115.54
N ASN A 39 99.14 0.70 -115.25
CA ASN A 39 99.95 0.44 -114.07
C ASN A 39 99.41 1.18 -112.83
N SER A 40 98.96 2.43 -112.97
CA SER A 40 98.35 3.20 -111.88
C SER A 40 97.48 4.35 -112.39
N PHE A 41 96.49 4.74 -111.59
CA PHE A 41 95.77 6.01 -111.76
C PHE A 41 95.28 6.49 -110.40
N THR A 42 95.77 7.63 -109.91
CA THR A 42 95.49 8.12 -108.55
C THR A 42 95.10 9.60 -108.54
N ALA A 43 94.25 9.97 -107.57
CA ALA A 43 93.88 11.34 -107.25
C ALA A 43 94.52 11.75 -105.92
N THR A 44 95.14 12.93 -105.85
CA THR A 44 95.82 13.39 -104.62
C THR A 44 95.68 14.90 -104.43
N PRO A 45 95.17 15.36 -103.26
CA PRO A 45 94.51 14.59 -102.19
C PRO A 45 93.11 14.09 -102.59
N ALA A 46 92.65 12.97 -102.02
CA ALA A 46 91.37 12.34 -102.38
C ALA A 46 90.12 12.91 -101.66
N ASN A 47 90.28 13.72 -100.60
CA ASN A 47 89.16 14.35 -99.88
C ASN A 47 89.45 15.85 -99.69
N VAL A 48 88.52 16.72 -100.11
CA VAL A 48 88.70 18.17 -100.06
C VAL A 48 87.39 18.91 -99.78
N THR A 49 87.47 20.17 -99.32
CA THR A 49 86.32 21.08 -99.25
C THR A 49 85.92 21.58 -100.65
N PRO A 50 84.64 22.00 -100.87
CA PRO A 50 84.15 22.36 -102.20
C PRO A 50 85.04 23.39 -102.91
N GLY A 51 85.53 23.07 -104.11
CA GLY A 51 86.26 24.00 -104.99
C GLY A 51 87.79 23.98 -104.84
N THR A 52 88.33 23.11 -103.99
CA THR A 52 89.78 22.97 -103.78
C THR A 52 90.43 22.15 -104.90
N ALA A 53 91.68 22.48 -105.28
CA ALA A 53 92.43 21.79 -106.35
C ALA A 53 92.96 20.41 -105.93
N VAL A 54 92.88 19.42 -106.85
CA VAL A 54 93.30 18.02 -106.72
C VAL A 54 94.00 17.55 -108.00
N THR A 55 95.02 16.70 -107.90
CA THR A 55 95.81 16.24 -109.05
C THR A 55 95.60 14.75 -109.35
N LEU A 56 95.31 14.43 -110.63
CA LEU A 56 95.15 13.09 -111.20
C LEU A 56 96.39 12.66 -111.98
N THR A 57 96.97 11.49 -111.71
CA THR A 57 98.19 11.01 -112.40
C THR A 57 98.02 9.58 -112.95
N PRO A 58 97.91 9.38 -114.28
CA PRO A 58 97.81 8.06 -114.90
C PRO A 58 99.18 7.51 -115.35
N SER A 59 99.41 6.21 -115.21
CA SER A 59 100.56 5.46 -115.74
C SER A 59 100.08 4.19 -116.43
N PHE A 60 100.50 3.99 -117.67
CA PHE A 60 100.10 2.88 -118.53
C PHE A 60 101.11 2.59 -119.65
N THR A 61 101.03 1.41 -120.27
CA THR A 61 101.87 0.98 -121.40
C THR A 61 101.05 0.27 -122.47
N GLY A 62 101.60 0.20 -123.69
CA GLY A 62 101.01 -0.56 -124.80
C GLY A 62 99.83 0.11 -125.51
N GLY A 63 99.55 1.39 -125.24
CA GLY A 63 98.47 2.14 -125.89
C GLY A 63 98.48 3.65 -125.57
N THR A 64 97.48 4.38 -126.04
CA THR A 64 97.27 5.82 -125.75
C THR A 64 96.14 6.04 -124.74
N GLY A 65 96.29 6.98 -123.80
CA GLY A 65 95.35 7.17 -122.68
C GLY A 65 94.51 8.45 -122.75
N VAL A 66 93.26 8.38 -122.27
CA VAL A 66 92.33 9.52 -122.12
C VAL A 66 91.63 9.43 -120.77
N ILE A 67 91.51 10.55 -120.03
CA ILE A 67 90.68 10.67 -118.82
C ILE A 67 89.34 11.33 -119.17
N ASP A 68 88.25 10.81 -118.60
CA ASP A 68 86.90 11.33 -118.76
C ASP A 68 86.63 12.67 -118.04
N MET A 69 85.35 13.04 -117.95
CA MET A 69 84.84 14.23 -117.24
C MET A 69 85.49 15.55 -117.66
N GLY A 70 85.86 15.62 -118.95
CA GLY A 70 86.42 16.82 -119.58
C GLY A 70 87.92 17.02 -119.35
N VAL A 71 88.64 16.07 -118.73
CA VAL A 71 90.10 16.17 -118.53
C VAL A 71 90.87 15.91 -119.83
N GLY A 72 90.45 14.92 -120.63
CA GLY A 72 90.93 14.71 -122.00
C GLY A 72 92.16 13.79 -122.12
N ALA A 73 92.84 13.85 -123.26
CA ALA A 73 93.99 13.00 -123.58
C ALA A 73 95.15 13.19 -122.59
N VAL A 74 95.78 12.09 -122.21
CA VAL A 74 96.85 12.06 -121.21
C VAL A 74 98.05 11.26 -121.69
N THR A 75 99.23 11.70 -121.27
CA THR A 75 100.48 10.97 -121.47
C THR A 75 100.79 10.18 -120.20
N SER A 76 101.16 8.92 -120.36
CA SER A 76 101.55 8.04 -119.26
C SER A 76 102.65 8.69 -118.40
N GLY A 77 102.43 8.75 -117.08
CA GLY A 77 103.32 9.33 -116.09
C GLY A 77 103.13 10.84 -115.81
N VAL A 78 102.29 11.56 -116.56
CA VAL A 78 102.15 13.04 -116.44
C VAL A 78 100.85 13.42 -115.73
N ALA A 79 100.97 14.24 -114.68
CA ALA A 79 99.85 14.64 -113.81
C ALA A 79 98.96 15.77 -114.39
N LYS A 80 97.68 15.79 -114.02
CA LYS A 80 96.67 16.80 -114.40
C LYS A 80 95.85 17.29 -113.19
N THR A 81 95.66 18.59 -113.03
CA THR A 81 94.95 19.19 -111.88
C THR A 81 93.49 19.54 -112.20
N ILE A 82 92.59 19.37 -111.22
CA ILE A 82 91.13 19.58 -111.27
C ILE A 82 90.62 20.21 -109.95
N ASN A 83 89.49 20.94 -109.95
CA ASN A 83 88.95 21.59 -108.73
C ASN A 83 87.47 21.20 -108.48
N PRO A 84 87.18 20.00 -107.96
CA PRO A 84 85.80 19.56 -107.77
C PRO A 84 85.08 20.30 -106.62
N THR A 85 83.83 20.73 -106.84
CA THR A 85 82.93 21.32 -105.82
C THR A 85 81.98 20.31 -105.18
N GLN A 86 81.95 19.08 -105.70
CA GLN A 86 81.18 17.95 -105.19
C GLN A 86 81.97 16.66 -105.42
N THR A 87 81.66 15.60 -104.67
CA THR A 87 82.31 14.27 -104.82
C THR A 87 82.17 13.73 -106.25
N LYS A 88 83.28 13.37 -106.91
CA LYS A 88 83.32 12.84 -108.29
C LYS A 88 84.39 11.77 -108.50
N THR A 89 84.10 10.78 -109.37
CA THR A 89 85.02 9.72 -109.81
C THR A 89 85.42 9.94 -111.27
N TYR A 90 86.72 9.82 -111.57
CA TYR A 90 87.33 9.98 -112.90
C TYR A 90 87.85 8.63 -113.41
N THR A 91 87.81 8.40 -114.72
CA THR A 91 88.21 7.15 -115.40
C THR A 91 89.25 7.42 -116.47
N VAL A 92 90.36 6.69 -116.47
CA VAL A 92 91.33 6.65 -117.56
C VAL A 92 91.13 5.39 -118.42
N SER A 93 91.13 5.55 -119.74
CA SER A 93 91.01 4.47 -120.73
C SER A 93 92.23 4.46 -121.65
N VAL A 94 92.84 3.30 -121.87
CA VAL A 94 94.06 3.10 -122.66
C VAL A 94 93.86 2.06 -123.74
N THR A 95 93.99 2.45 -125.01
CA THR A 95 93.67 1.60 -126.18
C THR A 95 94.90 1.35 -127.04
N ASN A 96 95.12 0.11 -127.49
CA ASN A 96 96.18 -0.26 -128.43
C ASN A 96 95.68 -0.24 -129.90
N ASP A 97 96.61 -0.38 -130.85
CA ASP A 97 96.29 -0.30 -132.28
C ASP A 97 95.38 -1.44 -132.79
N ALA A 98 95.28 -2.54 -132.04
CA ALA A 98 94.34 -3.63 -132.30
C ALA A 98 92.92 -3.35 -131.77
N GLY A 99 92.69 -2.16 -131.18
CA GLY A 99 91.42 -1.73 -130.61
C GLY A 99 91.12 -2.29 -129.23
N ILE A 100 92.05 -3.03 -128.60
CA ILE A 100 91.87 -3.56 -127.24
C ILE A 100 92.11 -2.42 -126.25
N THR A 101 91.19 -2.26 -125.28
CA THR A 101 91.22 -1.16 -124.30
C THR A 101 91.28 -1.68 -122.87
N ALA A 102 92.13 -1.09 -122.02
CA ALA A 102 92.13 -1.24 -120.57
C ALA A 102 91.61 0.06 -119.90
N THR A 103 90.93 -0.04 -118.75
CA THR A 103 90.43 1.14 -118.01
C THR A 103 90.79 1.08 -116.52
N GLY A 104 90.90 2.24 -115.87
CA GLY A 104 91.14 2.41 -114.42
C GLY A 104 90.51 3.69 -113.88
N THR A 105 90.24 3.82 -112.57
CA THR A 105 89.50 4.97 -112.00
C THR A 105 90.16 5.58 -110.75
N ALA A 106 89.83 6.84 -110.43
CA ALA A 106 90.21 7.56 -109.20
C ALA A 106 89.11 8.56 -108.73
N THR A 107 88.78 8.58 -107.43
CA THR A 107 87.67 9.39 -106.84
C THR A 107 88.16 10.52 -105.91
N VAL A 108 87.46 11.67 -105.95
CA VAL A 108 87.64 12.81 -105.03
C VAL A 108 86.34 13.12 -104.29
N THR A 109 86.35 13.31 -102.95
CA THR A 109 85.14 13.50 -102.09
C THR A 109 85.02 14.89 -101.44
N VAL A 110 83.78 15.43 -101.34
CA VAL A 110 83.39 16.75 -100.75
C VAL A 110 82.07 16.68 -99.92
N PRO A 111 81.96 17.15 -98.63
CA PRO A 111 80.75 17.02 -97.75
C PRO A 111 79.68 18.17 -97.77
N PRO A 112 78.39 17.94 -97.37
CA PRO A 112 77.27 18.93 -97.35
C PRO A 112 77.02 19.71 -96.01
N ALA A 113 76.17 20.77 -96.02
CA ALA A 113 75.86 21.69 -94.89
C ALA A 113 74.69 21.27 -93.94
N PRO A 114 74.59 21.76 -92.67
CA PRO A 114 73.55 21.39 -91.69
C PRO A 114 72.21 22.18 -91.74
N ILE A 115 71.13 21.69 -91.08
CA ILE A 115 69.74 22.25 -91.07
C ILE A 115 69.37 22.86 -89.70
N ALA A 116 68.94 24.13 -89.61
CA ALA A 116 68.55 24.79 -88.34
C ALA A 116 67.09 25.29 -88.33
N THR A 117 66.20 24.67 -87.54
CA THR A 117 64.79 25.11 -87.31
C THR A 117 64.36 24.84 -85.86
N ILE A 118 63.85 25.84 -85.13
CA ILE A 118 63.46 25.73 -83.71
C ILE A 118 61.98 25.34 -83.53
N GLN A 119 61.69 24.46 -82.57
CA GLN A 119 60.33 24.09 -82.11
C GLN A 119 60.15 24.49 -80.63
N ALA A 120 59.12 25.31 -80.32
CA ALA A 120 58.72 25.75 -78.96
C ALA A 120 57.28 26.32 -78.97
N ASP A 121 56.61 26.38 -77.82
CA ASP A 121 55.25 26.95 -77.64
C ASP A 121 55.15 28.44 -77.99
N ASP A 122 53.99 28.90 -78.46
CA ASP A 122 53.75 30.31 -78.82
C ASP A 122 53.36 31.19 -77.61
N THR A 123 52.73 30.64 -76.56
CA THR A 123 52.24 31.39 -75.38
C THR A 123 52.32 30.58 -74.09
N ILE A 124 52.70 31.24 -73.00
CA ILE A 124 52.83 30.67 -71.64
C ILE A 124 51.97 31.51 -70.66
N THR A 125 51.25 30.87 -69.74
CA THR A 125 50.45 31.56 -68.70
C THR A 125 51.00 31.31 -67.30
N LEU A 126 51.12 32.36 -66.48
CA LEU A 126 51.60 32.25 -65.10
C LEU A 126 50.50 31.71 -64.17
N SER A 127 50.76 30.59 -63.52
CA SER A 127 50.01 30.15 -62.34
C SER A 127 50.45 30.98 -61.12
N TYR A 128 49.49 31.58 -60.40
CA TYR A 128 49.78 32.34 -59.17
C TYR A 128 50.03 31.37 -58.01
N ILE A 129 51.13 30.63 -58.08
CA ILE A 129 51.72 29.96 -56.93
C ILE A 129 53.07 30.65 -56.72
N ASN A 130 53.31 31.15 -55.52
CA ASN A 130 54.37 32.10 -55.14
C ASN A 130 55.82 31.56 -55.25
N SER A 131 56.19 30.91 -56.35
CA SER A 131 57.57 30.50 -56.66
C SER A 131 57.81 30.59 -58.18
N TYR A 132 58.05 31.82 -58.66
CA TYR A 132 58.20 32.19 -60.07
C TYR A 132 59.46 31.65 -60.78
N SER A 133 60.16 30.65 -60.21
CA SER A 133 61.44 30.16 -60.74
C SER A 133 61.49 28.65 -61.00
N SER A 134 60.42 27.90 -60.76
CA SER A 134 60.47 26.42 -60.71
C SER A 134 59.95 25.72 -61.98
N GLN A 135 59.25 26.43 -62.86
CA GLN A 135 58.61 25.83 -64.04
C GLN A 135 59.52 25.94 -65.26
N SER A 136 59.97 24.80 -65.79
CA SER A 136 60.86 24.73 -66.96
C SER A 136 60.07 24.35 -68.22
N TYR A 137 60.33 25.09 -69.30
CA TYR A 137 59.81 24.88 -70.66
C TYR A 137 60.92 24.34 -71.57
N THR A 138 60.58 23.77 -72.72
CA THR A 138 61.56 23.17 -73.64
C THR A 138 61.46 23.74 -75.05
N ALA A 139 62.60 23.86 -75.71
CA ALA A 139 62.74 24.19 -77.13
C ALA A 139 63.75 23.22 -77.77
N SER A 140 63.59 22.90 -79.06
CA SER A 140 64.49 21.96 -79.73
C SER A 140 64.75 22.26 -81.20
N VAL A 141 65.87 21.75 -81.71
CA VAL A 141 66.21 21.66 -83.13
C VAL A 141 66.46 20.18 -83.51
N PRO A 142 66.30 19.76 -84.78
CA PRO A 142 66.54 18.38 -85.20
C PRO A 142 68.00 17.94 -84.97
N TYR A 143 68.18 16.76 -84.37
CA TYR A 143 69.52 16.18 -84.14
C TYR A 143 70.16 15.71 -85.46
N GLN A 144 71.41 16.11 -85.68
CA GLN A 144 72.27 15.80 -86.81
C GLN A 144 73.62 15.26 -86.31
N ALA A 145 73.98 14.04 -86.74
CA ALA A 145 75.18 13.35 -86.29
C ALA A 145 76.46 14.10 -86.72
N GLY A 146 77.44 14.21 -85.81
CA GLY A 146 78.70 14.91 -86.06
C GLY A 146 78.59 16.44 -86.10
N CYS A 147 77.45 17.00 -85.67
CA CYS A 147 77.25 18.45 -85.52
C CYS A 147 77.29 18.88 -84.05
N THR A 148 77.70 20.13 -83.81
CA THR A 148 77.65 20.82 -82.51
C THR A 148 76.57 21.90 -82.52
N TYR A 149 75.94 22.17 -81.35
CA TYR A 149 74.83 23.11 -81.19
C TYR A 149 75.21 24.23 -80.22
N LEU A 150 74.62 25.42 -80.41
CA LEU A 150 74.79 26.54 -79.49
C LEU A 150 73.50 27.38 -79.41
N TRP A 151 72.89 27.43 -78.23
CA TRP A 151 71.66 28.18 -77.96
C TRP A 151 71.89 29.56 -77.33
N THR A 152 71.04 30.53 -77.69
CA THR A 152 70.95 31.87 -77.10
C THR A 152 69.51 32.18 -76.64
N ILE A 153 69.34 32.87 -75.51
CA ILE A 153 68.02 33.28 -74.97
C ILE A 153 68.02 34.74 -74.52
N VAL A 154 66.94 35.47 -74.81
CA VAL A 154 66.70 36.86 -74.41
C VAL A 154 65.32 36.97 -73.75
N GLY A 155 65.23 37.62 -72.59
CA GLY A 155 63.97 37.78 -71.83
C GLY A 155 63.59 36.61 -70.92
N GLY A 156 64.38 35.54 -70.91
CA GLY A 156 64.25 34.40 -70.00
C GLY A 156 65.61 33.85 -69.58
N THR A 157 65.62 32.79 -68.77
CA THR A 157 66.86 32.15 -68.29
C THR A 157 66.94 30.71 -68.77
N ALA A 158 68.07 30.31 -69.35
CA ALA A 158 68.35 28.91 -69.68
C ALA A 158 68.55 28.11 -68.39
N SER A 159 67.87 26.96 -68.29
CA SER A 159 67.93 26.05 -67.14
C SER A 159 68.62 24.72 -67.48
N GLY A 160 68.92 24.45 -68.76
CA GLY A 160 69.58 23.23 -69.24
C GLY A 160 70.81 23.48 -70.13
N SER A 161 71.36 22.42 -70.71
CA SER A 161 72.55 22.51 -71.58
C SER A 161 72.28 23.36 -72.82
N THR A 162 73.11 24.38 -73.05
CA THR A 162 73.04 25.24 -74.24
C THR A 162 73.79 24.67 -75.45
N THR A 163 74.39 23.49 -75.32
CA THR A 163 75.19 22.86 -76.37
C THR A 163 74.59 21.57 -76.96
N ALA A 164 73.37 21.22 -76.54
CA ALA A 164 72.61 20.09 -77.06
C ALA A 164 71.60 20.53 -78.13
N ASN A 165 70.98 19.57 -78.83
CA ASN A 165 69.93 19.87 -79.81
C ASN A 165 68.57 20.25 -79.15
N ALA A 166 68.50 20.30 -77.82
CA ALA A 166 67.35 20.78 -77.06
C ALA A 166 67.81 21.69 -75.91
N LEU A 167 67.01 22.71 -75.62
CA LEU A 167 67.18 23.71 -74.58
C LEU A 167 66.00 23.64 -73.60
N SER A 168 66.31 23.67 -72.31
CA SER A 168 65.32 23.95 -71.26
C SER A 168 65.47 25.41 -70.78
N PHE A 169 64.35 26.11 -70.57
CA PHE A 169 64.34 27.52 -70.15
C PHE A 169 63.18 27.85 -69.20
N ALA A 170 63.31 28.94 -68.42
CA ALA A 170 62.28 29.46 -67.54
C ALA A 170 61.87 30.89 -67.94
N THR A 171 60.61 31.24 -67.67
CA THR A 171 60.07 32.59 -67.89
C THR A 171 60.52 33.52 -66.75
N GLY A 172 60.99 34.74 -67.08
CA GLY A 172 61.29 35.74 -66.05
C GLY A 172 60.04 36.17 -65.28
N ALA A 173 60.20 36.73 -64.07
CA ALA A 173 59.13 37.00 -63.11
C ALA A 173 58.01 37.98 -63.55
N ALA A 174 58.08 38.56 -64.75
CA ALA A 174 57.11 39.54 -65.25
C ALA A 174 56.48 39.08 -66.59
N PRO A 175 55.17 39.34 -66.81
CA PRO A 175 54.54 39.16 -68.12
C PRO A 175 55.29 39.92 -69.24
N GLY A 176 55.54 39.29 -70.39
CA GLY A 176 56.37 39.83 -71.47
C GLY A 176 56.68 38.81 -72.58
N THR A 177 57.66 39.10 -73.42
CA THR A 177 58.09 38.26 -74.56
C THR A 177 59.50 37.68 -74.36
N ILE A 178 59.71 36.41 -74.79
CA ILE A 178 60.99 35.68 -74.73
C ILE A 178 61.43 35.31 -76.15
N THR A 179 62.72 35.44 -76.48
CA THR A 179 63.29 35.06 -77.78
C THR A 179 64.39 34.01 -77.64
N LEU A 180 64.33 32.95 -78.46
CA LEU A 180 65.22 31.79 -78.48
C LEU A 180 65.99 31.74 -79.81
N GLY A 181 67.29 31.47 -79.79
CA GLY A 181 68.15 31.28 -80.97
C GLY A 181 69.03 30.04 -80.89
N CYS A 182 69.39 29.42 -82.03
CA CYS A 182 70.26 28.23 -82.08
C CYS A 182 71.16 28.22 -83.33
N THR A 183 72.45 27.93 -83.15
CA THR A 183 73.47 27.76 -84.22
C THR A 183 73.98 26.31 -84.25
N ILE A 184 74.15 25.72 -85.45
CA ILE A 184 74.56 24.32 -85.66
C ILE A 184 75.80 24.26 -86.57
N THR A 185 76.87 23.54 -86.18
CA THR A 185 78.14 23.42 -86.95
C THR A 185 78.51 21.96 -87.21
N ASN A 186 78.78 21.56 -88.46
CA ASN A 186 79.20 20.18 -88.81
C ASN A 186 80.71 19.94 -88.64
N ALA A 187 81.14 18.67 -88.71
CA ALA A 187 82.55 18.26 -88.59
C ALA A 187 83.50 18.87 -89.65
N ALA A 188 82.97 19.36 -90.78
CA ALA A 188 83.72 20.05 -91.83
C ALA A 188 83.82 21.57 -91.60
N GLY A 189 83.22 22.09 -90.51
CA GLY A 189 83.27 23.52 -90.12
C GLY A 189 82.15 24.39 -90.71
N VAL A 190 81.13 23.82 -91.35
CA VAL A 190 80.02 24.57 -91.98
C VAL A 190 78.89 24.83 -90.97
N GLN A 191 78.34 26.06 -90.93
CA GLN A 191 77.36 26.52 -89.92
C GLN A 191 75.96 26.90 -90.47
N ALA A 192 74.90 26.76 -89.65
CA ALA A 192 73.52 27.23 -89.90
C ALA A 192 72.83 27.75 -88.61
N THR A 193 71.94 28.77 -88.68
CA THR A 193 71.33 29.45 -87.49
C THR A 193 69.81 29.68 -87.61
N ALA A 194 69.04 29.65 -86.50
CA ALA A 194 67.58 29.93 -86.43
C ALA A 194 67.12 30.69 -85.15
N THR A 195 65.94 31.34 -85.16
CA THR A 195 65.33 32.11 -84.03
C THR A 195 63.80 31.96 -83.89
N LYS A 196 63.22 32.04 -82.66
CA LYS A 196 61.76 31.92 -82.32
C LYS A 196 61.35 32.81 -81.10
N THR A 197 60.11 33.33 -81.05
CA THR A 197 59.58 34.20 -79.95
C THR A 197 58.35 33.58 -79.23
N VAL A 198 58.20 33.79 -77.91
CA VAL A 198 57.15 33.25 -77.00
C VAL A 198 56.55 34.35 -76.08
N THR A 199 55.23 34.37 -75.80
CA THR A 199 54.53 35.43 -75.00
C THR A 199 54.02 34.97 -73.62
N VAL A 200 54.02 35.82 -72.57
CA VAL A 200 53.63 35.49 -71.16
C VAL A 200 52.47 36.36 -70.58
N ILE A 201 51.42 35.79 -69.94
CA ILE A 201 50.17 36.49 -69.43
C ILE A 201 49.82 36.18 -67.92
N ALA A 202 49.15 37.11 -67.19
CA ALA A 202 48.75 37.02 -65.75
C ALA A 202 47.23 36.79 -65.44
N ASN A 203 46.90 36.27 -64.23
CA ASN A 203 45.54 35.92 -63.73
C ASN A 203 44.87 37.02 -62.84
N PRO A 204 43.51 37.08 -62.70
CA PRO A 204 42.78 38.03 -61.83
C PRO A 204 42.84 37.67 -60.32
N SER A 205 42.60 38.64 -59.41
CA SER A 205 42.64 38.43 -57.95
C SER A 205 41.62 39.26 -57.14
N ILE A 206 41.14 38.74 -56.00
CA ILE A 206 40.30 39.46 -55.02
C ILE A 206 41.12 39.74 -53.76
N THR A 207 41.13 40.99 -53.28
CA THR A 207 41.94 41.42 -52.12
C THR A 207 41.12 41.60 -50.84
N ALA A 208 39.81 41.90 -50.92
CA ALA A 208 38.93 41.97 -49.76
C ALA A 208 37.45 41.77 -50.12
N LEU A 209 36.69 41.11 -49.23
CA LEU A 209 35.22 41.07 -49.22
C LEU A 209 34.74 40.97 -47.76
N ASN A 210 34.00 41.98 -47.29
CA ASN A 210 33.51 42.07 -45.91
C ASN A 210 32.01 42.40 -45.88
N ALA A 211 31.27 41.84 -44.92
CA ALA A 211 29.88 42.19 -44.64
C ALA A 211 29.73 42.50 -43.13
N THR A 212 29.22 43.68 -42.79
CA THR A 212 29.14 44.16 -41.40
C THR A 212 27.78 44.81 -41.09
N PRO A 213 27.15 44.51 -39.93
CA PRO A 213 27.53 43.47 -38.96
C PRO A 213 27.30 42.04 -39.52
N THR A 214 28.00 41.05 -38.96
CA THR A 214 27.93 39.63 -39.40
C THR A 214 26.70 38.88 -38.88
N THR A 215 25.96 39.47 -37.93
CA THR A 215 24.68 38.97 -37.43
C THR A 215 23.71 40.14 -37.24
N VAL A 216 22.48 40.00 -37.74
CA VAL A 216 21.41 41.01 -37.60
C VAL A 216 20.08 40.35 -37.24
N ALA A 217 19.13 41.13 -36.69
CA ALA A 217 17.72 40.73 -36.68
C ALA A 217 17.17 40.69 -38.12
N SER A 218 16.04 40.01 -38.34
CA SER A 218 15.42 39.97 -39.68
C SER A 218 15.17 41.39 -40.20
N MET A 219 15.60 41.66 -41.44
CA MET A 219 15.58 42.98 -42.09
C MET A 219 16.50 44.05 -41.45
N GLY A 220 17.44 43.66 -40.59
CA GLY A 220 18.49 44.55 -40.08
C GLY A 220 19.43 45.01 -41.18
N LEU A 221 19.96 46.23 -41.07
CA LEU A 221 20.84 46.83 -42.07
C LEU A 221 22.24 46.20 -42.04
N VAL A 222 22.73 45.80 -43.22
CA VAL A 222 24.05 45.23 -43.47
C VAL A 222 24.78 46.07 -44.52
N THR A 223 26.07 46.29 -44.35
CA THR A 223 26.94 46.93 -45.34
C THR A 223 27.99 45.93 -45.86
N VAL A 224 28.02 45.72 -47.18
CA VAL A 224 28.95 44.82 -47.89
C VAL A 224 29.96 45.63 -48.71
N THR A 225 31.25 45.40 -48.49
CA THR A 225 32.35 46.13 -49.15
C THR A 225 33.36 45.16 -49.77
N GLY A 226 34.04 45.54 -50.86
CA GLY A 226 35.10 44.70 -51.43
C GLY A 226 36.08 45.39 -52.39
N ALA A 227 37.25 44.76 -52.58
CA ALA A 227 38.35 45.23 -53.43
C ALA A 227 38.99 44.07 -54.21
N PHE A 228 39.44 44.33 -55.45
CA PHE A 228 39.97 43.32 -56.38
C PHE A 228 40.82 43.92 -57.53
N VAL A 229 41.52 43.05 -58.27
CA VAL A 229 42.27 43.33 -59.51
C VAL A 229 41.76 42.43 -60.64
N GLY A 230 41.15 43.03 -61.65
CA GLY A 230 40.57 42.35 -62.81
C GLY A 230 39.93 43.34 -63.78
N THR A 231 39.41 42.86 -64.89
CA THR A 231 38.77 43.69 -65.93
C THR A 231 37.25 43.80 -65.74
N SER A 232 36.61 42.88 -65.03
CA SER A 232 35.18 42.95 -64.69
C SER A 232 34.86 42.20 -63.40
N ALA A 233 33.82 42.63 -62.68
CA ALA A 233 33.37 41.94 -61.47
C ALA A 233 31.86 42.11 -61.19
N ASN A 234 31.27 41.11 -60.53
CA ASN A 234 29.91 41.15 -60.01
C ASN A 234 29.85 40.60 -58.58
N LEU A 235 28.93 41.15 -57.78
CA LEU A 235 28.56 40.66 -56.46
C LEU A 235 27.15 40.06 -56.55
N THR A 236 26.95 38.87 -55.99
CA THR A 236 25.63 38.25 -55.87
C THR A 236 25.30 37.93 -54.42
N SER A 237 24.00 37.83 -54.07
CA SER A 237 23.56 37.31 -52.78
C SER A 237 22.76 36.02 -52.95
N SER A 238 22.78 35.14 -51.95
CA SER A 238 22.00 33.90 -51.94
C SER A 238 20.48 34.13 -51.91
N LEU A 239 20.02 35.36 -51.64
CA LEU A 239 18.62 35.77 -51.73
C LEU A 239 18.25 36.41 -53.08
N GLY A 240 19.15 36.34 -54.08
CA GLY A 240 18.88 36.78 -55.44
C GLY A 240 19.32 38.20 -55.78
N GLY A 241 20.07 38.87 -54.90
CA GLY A 241 20.69 40.16 -55.21
C GLY A 241 21.80 40.02 -56.26
N TYR A 242 21.91 40.99 -57.17
CA TYR A 242 22.93 41.04 -58.21
C TYR A 242 23.39 42.48 -58.44
N TRP A 243 24.69 42.73 -58.33
CA TRP A 243 25.29 44.04 -58.50
C TRP A 243 26.54 43.95 -59.37
N ASN A 244 26.62 44.77 -60.41
CA ASN A 244 27.89 45.01 -61.11
C ASN A 244 28.72 45.97 -60.25
N VAL A 245 29.96 45.59 -59.93
CA VAL A 245 30.78 46.32 -58.96
C VAL A 245 32.14 46.69 -59.54
N SER A 246 32.64 47.85 -59.16
CA SER A 246 34.03 48.27 -59.34
C SER A 246 34.84 48.00 -58.07
N SER A 247 36.16 47.92 -58.18
CA SER A 247 37.04 47.73 -57.01
C SER A 247 36.82 48.90 -56.02
N GLY A 248 36.62 48.59 -54.73
CA GLY A 248 36.29 49.57 -53.70
C GLY A 248 34.78 49.83 -53.47
N PHE A 249 33.89 48.93 -53.90
CA PHE A 249 32.43 49.10 -53.74
C PHE A 249 31.97 49.06 -52.28
N SER A 250 30.81 49.67 -52.01
CA SER A 250 30.07 49.60 -50.74
C SER A 250 28.56 49.54 -51.01
N ILE A 251 27.90 48.46 -50.60
CA ILE A 251 26.48 48.19 -50.85
C ILE A 251 25.76 48.00 -49.52
N GLN A 252 24.57 48.56 -49.36
CA GLN A 252 23.70 48.31 -48.21
C GLN A 252 22.60 47.31 -48.58
N ASP A 253 22.34 46.34 -47.70
CA ASP A 253 21.32 45.30 -47.87
C ASP A 253 20.58 45.03 -46.53
N ARG A 254 19.38 44.46 -46.59
CA ARG A 254 18.53 44.14 -45.43
C ARG A 254 18.02 42.71 -45.50
N PRO A 255 18.86 41.71 -45.24
CA PRO A 255 18.48 40.31 -45.38
C PRO A 255 17.41 39.90 -44.36
N ASN A 256 16.41 39.14 -44.82
CA ASN A 256 15.37 38.57 -43.96
C ASN A 256 15.70 37.13 -43.49
N SER A 257 16.74 36.52 -44.07
CA SER A 257 17.29 35.21 -43.74
C SER A 257 18.83 35.24 -43.87
N THR A 258 19.52 34.25 -43.31
CA THR A 258 20.99 34.12 -43.45
C THR A 258 21.38 34.18 -44.93
N THR A 259 22.22 35.15 -45.28
CA THR A 259 22.54 35.52 -46.66
C THR A 259 24.04 35.46 -46.89
N THR A 260 24.44 34.77 -47.95
CA THR A 260 25.84 34.70 -48.41
C THR A 260 26.02 35.60 -49.63
N TYR A 261 26.95 36.54 -49.55
CA TYR A 261 27.38 37.39 -50.66
C TYR A 261 28.59 36.75 -51.36
N THR A 262 28.58 36.69 -52.70
CA THR A 262 29.65 36.11 -53.52
C THR A 262 30.17 37.14 -54.53
N LEU A 263 31.44 37.52 -54.42
CA LEU A 263 32.12 38.39 -55.38
C LEU A 263 32.83 37.53 -56.43
N SER A 264 32.58 37.78 -57.71
CA SER A 264 33.25 37.11 -58.85
C SER A 264 33.98 38.13 -59.72
N VAL A 265 35.25 37.89 -60.05
CA VAL A 265 36.14 38.83 -60.76
C VAL A 265 36.82 38.14 -61.93
N ALA A 266 36.80 38.74 -63.13
CA ALA A 266 37.38 38.18 -64.34
C ALA A 266 38.53 39.03 -64.93
N ASN A 267 39.43 38.41 -65.73
CA ASN A 267 40.44 39.12 -66.55
C ASN A 267 40.08 39.15 -68.05
N SER A 268 40.90 39.85 -68.85
CA SER A 268 40.68 40.06 -70.30
C SER A 268 40.68 38.80 -71.16
N VAL A 269 41.16 37.67 -70.62
CA VAL A 269 41.15 36.34 -71.27
C VAL A 269 40.07 35.42 -70.68
N GLY A 270 39.12 35.97 -69.92
CA GLY A 270 37.91 35.27 -69.46
C GLY A 270 38.09 34.34 -68.26
N ARG A 271 39.23 34.42 -67.54
CA ARG A 271 39.43 33.66 -66.29
C ARG A 271 38.70 34.35 -65.14
N VAL A 272 38.10 33.60 -64.22
CA VAL A 272 37.28 34.11 -63.10
C VAL A 272 37.82 33.63 -61.74
N GLN A 273 37.82 34.50 -60.74
CA GLN A 273 38.04 34.20 -59.32
C GLN A 273 36.80 34.56 -58.50
N THR A 274 36.54 33.84 -57.41
CA THR A 274 35.39 34.10 -56.53
C THR A 274 35.76 34.12 -55.04
N GLN A 275 35.05 34.92 -54.24
CA GLN A 275 35.16 34.97 -52.77
C GLN A 275 33.78 35.20 -52.14
N THR A 276 33.54 34.68 -50.92
CA THR A 276 32.24 34.80 -50.22
C THR A 276 32.34 35.47 -48.84
N ALA A 277 31.25 36.11 -48.40
CA ALA A 277 31.04 36.63 -47.04
C ALA A 277 29.59 36.38 -46.60
N THR A 278 29.37 35.91 -45.38
CA THR A 278 28.03 35.50 -44.89
C THR A 278 27.56 36.37 -43.75
N VAL A 279 26.28 36.78 -43.80
CA VAL A 279 25.58 37.43 -42.69
C VAL A 279 24.43 36.55 -42.21
N SER A 280 24.39 36.30 -40.90
CA SER A 280 23.38 35.47 -40.25
C SER A 280 22.19 36.30 -39.74
N VAL A 281 20.98 35.77 -39.88
CA VAL A 281 19.78 36.38 -39.26
C VAL A 281 19.45 35.62 -37.98
N ALA A 282 19.41 36.32 -36.84
CA ALA A 282 19.19 35.72 -35.53
C ALA A 282 17.74 35.21 -35.39
N GLY A 283 17.56 33.94 -35.00
CA GLY A 283 16.26 33.33 -34.70
C GLY A 283 15.65 33.83 -33.38
N LEU A 284 14.36 33.56 -33.17
CA LEU A 284 13.69 33.81 -31.89
C LEU A 284 14.37 32.98 -30.77
N PRO A 285 14.73 33.58 -29.63
CA PRO A 285 15.20 32.81 -28.47
C PRO A 285 14.06 31.93 -27.90
N ASP A 286 14.38 30.86 -27.18
CA ASP A 286 13.43 29.93 -26.57
C ASP A 286 13.19 30.27 -25.08
N PRO A 287 12.08 30.94 -24.70
CA PRO A 287 11.80 31.28 -23.31
C PRO A 287 11.08 30.17 -22.54
N ASN A 288 10.98 28.92 -23.03
CA ASN A 288 10.13 27.90 -22.42
C ASN A 288 10.50 27.61 -20.94
N ILE A 289 9.56 27.90 -20.03
CA ILE A 289 9.76 27.77 -18.58
C ILE A 289 9.44 26.34 -18.14
N SER A 290 10.46 25.63 -17.66
CA SER A 290 10.33 24.38 -16.90
C SER A 290 10.19 24.70 -15.41
N ALA A 291 9.09 24.27 -14.80
CA ALA A 291 8.80 24.51 -13.39
C ALA A 291 7.91 23.37 -12.84
N PRO A 292 7.85 23.20 -11.50
CA PRO A 292 6.95 22.25 -10.85
C PRO A 292 5.50 22.45 -11.28
N THR A 293 4.73 21.36 -11.31
CA THR A 293 3.29 21.38 -11.66
C THR A 293 2.43 22.09 -10.61
N ALA A 294 2.87 22.09 -9.35
CA ALA A 294 2.32 22.86 -8.23
C ALA A 294 3.42 23.10 -7.18
N VAL A 295 3.22 24.08 -6.31
CA VAL A 295 4.15 24.41 -5.22
C VAL A 295 3.40 24.61 -3.91
N THR A 296 4.09 24.48 -2.77
CA THR A 296 3.49 24.68 -1.44
C THR A 296 3.78 26.10 -0.94
N THR A 297 2.79 26.77 -0.36
CA THR A 297 2.94 28.10 0.22
C THR A 297 4.14 28.17 1.18
N GLY A 298 5.00 29.17 1.02
CA GLY A 298 6.20 29.36 1.84
C GLY A 298 7.36 28.37 1.63
N ILE A 299 7.22 27.35 0.78
CA ILE A 299 8.28 26.37 0.48
C ILE A 299 8.96 26.73 -0.83
N SER A 300 10.26 26.98 -0.80
CA SER A 300 11.03 27.39 -1.98
C SER A 300 11.02 26.33 -3.10
N ALA A 301 10.92 26.79 -4.33
CA ALA A 301 10.93 25.98 -5.54
C ALA A 301 11.88 26.58 -6.59
N ASN A 302 12.29 25.77 -7.55
CA ASN A 302 13.16 26.16 -8.65
C ASN A 302 12.41 26.15 -9.99
N CYS A 303 12.85 26.98 -10.92
CA CYS A 303 12.43 26.92 -12.31
C CYS A 303 13.58 27.32 -13.23
N THR A 304 13.51 26.86 -14.47
CA THR A 304 14.59 27.01 -15.45
C THR A 304 14.04 27.31 -16.83
N VAL A 305 14.79 28.05 -17.63
CA VAL A 305 14.65 28.09 -19.10
C VAL A 305 15.88 27.42 -19.75
N PRO A 306 15.82 26.98 -21.01
CA PRO A 306 16.98 26.46 -21.72
C PRO A 306 18.15 27.45 -21.70
N ASN A 307 19.34 26.96 -21.36
CA ASN A 307 20.55 27.79 -21.33
C ASN A 307 20.98 28.17 -22.76
N GLN A 308 20.96 29.47 -23.06
CA GLN A 308 21.21 30.09 -24.34
C GLN A 308 22.13 31.32 -24.20
N SER A 309 22.84 31.67 -25.26
CA SER A 309 23.69 32.86 -25.31
C SER A 309 22.84 34.14 -25.40
N GLY A 310 22.92 35.00 -24.37
CA GLY A 310 22.08 36.19 -24.25
C GLY A 310 21.92 36.67 -22.80
N THR A 311 20.87 37.46 -22.54
CA THR A 311 20.48 37.91 -21.19
C THR A 311 19.09 37.42 -20.80
N TYR A 312 18.89 37.18 -19.51
CA TYR A 312 17.62 36.72 -18.93
C TYR A 312 17.03 37.80 -18.03
N ALA A 313 15.71 37.93 -18.03
CA ALA A 313 14.99 38.77 -17.10
C ALA A 313 13.79 38.01 -16.54
N TRP A 314 13.85 37.68 -15.24
CA TRP A 314 12.78 36.98 -14.54
C TRP A 314 11.92 37.93 -13.70
N SER A 315 10.63 37.68 -13.66
CA SER A 315 9.69 38.29 -12.73
C SER A 315 8.67 37.26 -12.24
N ILE A 316 8.09 37.51 -11.06
CA ILE A 316 7.06 36.67 -10.47
C ILE A 316 5.92 37.53 -9.91
N ALA A 317 4.68 37.08 -10.11
CA ALA A 317 3.52 37.56 -9.37
C ALA A 317 3.00 36.44 -8.46
N GLY A 318 2.56 36.76 -7.24
CA GLY A 318 2.10 35.78 -6.25
C GLY A 318 3.23 35.03 -5.52
N GLY A 319 4.45 35.59 -5.47
CA GLY A 319 5.61 35.03 -4.77
C GLY A 319 6.80 35.99 -4.79
N THR A 320 7.96 35.52 -4.36
CA THR A 320 9.21 36.30 -4.36
C THR A 320 10.35 35.48 -4.98
N ILE A 321 11.09 36.03 -5.95
CA ILE A 321 12.33 35.40 -6.44
C ILE A 321 13.45 35.70 -5.43
N THR A 322 14.14 34.66 -4.96
CA THR A 322 15.17 34.77 -3.91
C THR A 322 16.59 34.58 -4.46
N SER A 323 16.73 34.20 -5.73
CA SER A 323 18.02 34.09 -6.44
C SER A 323 18.25 35.24 -7.42
N SER A 324 19.39 35.23 -8.13
CA SER A 324 19.62 36.15 -9.26
C SER A 324 18.52 36.02 -10.33
N THR A 325 18.06 37.15 -10.88
CA THR A 325 17.06 37.21 -11.96
C THR A 325 17.66 37.26 -13.36
N THR A 326 19.00 37.17 -13.46
CA THR A 326 19.76 37.29 -14.72
C THR A 326 20.34 35.96 -15.20
N THR A 327 20.00 34.86 -14.55
CA THR A 327 20.48 33.50 -14.84
C THR A 327 19.40 32.65 -15.53
N PRO A 328 19.77 31.56 -16.24
CA PRO A 328 18.80 30.65 -16.87
C PRO A 328 17.97 29.84 -15.86
N ALA A 329 18.31 29.89 -14.57
CA ALA A 329 17.58 29.24 -13.48
C ALA A 329 17.32 30.25 -12.36
N VAL A 330 16.15 30.16 -11.73
CA VAL A 330 15.81 30.95 -10.53
C VAL A 330 15.18 30.10 -9.44
N VAL A 331 15.36 30.52 -8.19
CA VAL A 331 14.69 30.01 -7.01
C VAL A 331 13.69 31.06 -6.54
N PHE A 332 12.47 30.63 -6.21
CA PHE A 332 11.42 31.51 -5.72
C PHE A 332 10.70 30.88 -4.52
N THR A 333 10.17 31.73 -3.65
CA THR A 333 9.30 31.34 -2.54
C THR A 333 7.85 31.74 -2.89
N PRO A 334 6.92 30.77 -2.99
CA PRO A 334 5.51 31.05 -3.26
C PRO A 334 4.85 31.84 -2.12
N GLY A 335 3.95 32.76 -2.46
CA GLY A 335 3.16 33.53 -1.50
C GLY A 335 2.00 32.73 -0.88
N PRO A 336 0.92 33.40 -0.44
CA PRO A 336 -0.29 32.75 0.05
C PRO A 336 -0.93 31.81 -0.98
N VAL A 337 -1.79 30.90 -0.51
CA VAL A 337 -2.54 29.95 -1.36
C VAL A 337 -3.24 30.68 -2.51
N GLY A 338 -3.14 30.13 -3.72
CA GLY A 338 -3.60 30.80 -4.94
C GLY A 338 -2.84 30.31 -6.16
N THR A 339 -2.32 31.22 -6.97
CA THR A 339 -1.53 30.91 -8.17
C THR A 339 -0.38 31.91 -8.26
N CYS A 340 0.83 31.43 -8.51
CA CYS A 340 1.92 32.30 -8.94
C CYS A 340 2.10 32.25 -10.45
N THR A 341 2.56 33.36 -10.99
CA THR A 341 2.81 33.54 -12.41
C THR A 341 4.28 33.90 -12.57
N LEU A 342 5.05 33.00 -13.18
CA LEU A 342 6.45 33.23 -13.54
C LEU A 342 6.52 33.73 -14.97
N THR A 343 7.25 34.83 -15.17
CA THR A 343 7.50 35.40 -16.50
C THR A 343 9.00 35.51 -16.71
N CYS A 344 9.47 35.00 -17.86
CA CYS A 344 10.87 35.08 -18.26
C CYS A 344 10.98 35.67 -19.66
N THR A 345 11.80 36.70 -19.81
CA THR A 345 12.19 37.28 -21.09
C THR A 345 13.63 36.93 -21.40
N VAL A 346 13.86 36.29 -22.54
CA VAL A 346 15.20 35.95 -23.05
C VAL A 346 15.53 36.89 -24.20
N THR A 347 16.69 37.54 -24.13
CA THR A 347 17.22 38.39 -25.20
C THR A 347 18.48 37.75 -25.77
N ASN A 348 18.49 37.41 -27.06
CA ASN A 348 19.69 36.83 -27.69
C ASN A 348 20.75 37.91 -28.00
N LEU A 349 21.95 37.49 -28.42
CA LEU A 349 23.05 38.40 -28.80
C LEU A 349 22.72 39.34 -29.97
N GLY A 350 21.71 39.02 -30.78
CA GLY A 350 21.18 39.85 -31.87
C GLY A 350 20.14 40.88 -31.44
N GLY A 351 19.85 40.99 -30.13
CA GLY A 351 18.88 41.94 -29.56
C GLY A 351 17.41 41.53 -29.71
N VAL A 352 17.12 40.34 -30.23
CA VAL A 352 15.76 39.82 -30.37
C VAL A 352 15.28 39.24 -29.04
N GLN A 353 14.06 39.61 -28.63
CA GLN A 353 13.47 39.17 -27.36
C GLN A 353 12.31 38.19 -27.58
N ALA A 354 12.20 37.20 -26.70
CA ALA A 354 11.01 36.36 -26.57
C ALA A 354 10.65 36.22 -25.09
N THR A 355 9.35 36.20 -24.79
CA THR A 355 8.84 36.13 -23.42
C THR A 355 7.89 34.95 -23.27
N ALA A 356 8.03 34.18 -22.19
CA ALA A 356 7.08 33.15 -21.79
C ALA A 356 6.53 33.43 -20.40
N THR A 357 5.34 32.90 -20.14
CA THR A 357 4.70 32.94 -18.83
C THR A 357 4.22 31.55 -18.43
N LYS A 358 4.39 31.17 -17.16
CA LYS A 358 3.94 29.90 -16.58
C LYS A 358 3.12 30.15 -15.31
N LEU A 359 1.90 29.61 -15.29
CA LEU A 359 1.02 29.59 -14.14
C LEU A 359 1.30 28.34 -13.29
N ILE A 360 1.48 28.52 -11.99
CA ILE A 360 1.73 27.44 -11.04
C ILE A 360 0.78 27.59 -9.84
N PRO A 361 -0.09 26.60 -9.56
CA PRO A 361 -0.92 26.59 -8.37
C PRO A 361 -0.08 26.58 -7.08
N ILE A 362 -0.46 27.42 -6.10
CA ILE A 362 0.11 27.44 -4.76
C ILE A 362 -0.85 26.73 -3.82
N LEU A 363 -0.41 25.62 -3.24
CA LEU A 363 -1.18 24.75 -2.36
C LEU A 363 -0.90 25.08 -0.89
N PRO A 364 -1.87 24.86 0.02
CA PRO A 364 -1.65 25.01 1.45
C PRO A 364 -0.63 23.99 1.98
N LEU A 365 -0.01 24.30 3.13
CA LEU A 365 0.72 23.30 3.90
C LEU A 365 -0.25 22.20 4.35
N PRO A 366 0.13 20.91 4.24
CA PRO A 366 -0.66 19.85 4.85
C PRO A 366 -0.61 19.98 6.38
N VAL A 367 -1.74 19.73 7.04
CA VAL A 367 -1.89 19.85 8.50
C VAL A 367 -2.52 18.58 9.05
N ILE A 368 -1.93 18.02 10.12
CA ILE A 368 -2.54 16.96 10.94
C ILE A 368 -3.05 17.61 12.21
N SER A 369 -4.37 17.66 12.40
CA SER A 369 -4.99 18.26 13.58
C SER A 369 -5.13 17.27 14.73
N SER A 370 -5.27 15.97 14.44
CA SER A 370 -5.30 14.93 15.48
C SER A 370 -4.95 13.56 14.90
N PHE A 371 -4.17 12.76 15.64
CA PHE A 371 -3.95 11.35 15.34
C PHE A 371 -3.72 10.58 16.64
N ALA A 372 -4.78 9.97 17.16
CA ALA A 372 -4.74 9.23 18.42
C ALA A 372 -5.71 8.03 18.40
N PRO A 373 -5.40 6.98 19.18
CA PRO A 373 -6.33 5.88 19.41
C PRO A 373 -7.41 6.29 20.41
N LEU A 374 -8.59 5.68 20.29
CA LEU A 374 -9.70 5.86 21.22
C LEU A 374 -9.38 5.25 22.61
N LYS A 375 -8.67 4.13 22.63
CA LYS A 375 -8.25 3.43 23.86
C LYS A 375 -6.77 3.05 23.77
N ASN A 376 -6.00 3.40 24.80
CA ASN A 376 -4.58 3.05 24.95
C ASN A 376 -4.22 3.16 26.45
N PRO A 377 -3.73 2.10 27.12
CA PRO A 377 -3.40 0.77 26.60
C PRO A 377 -4.63 -0.10 26.26
N ILE A 378 -4.42 -1.17 25.46
CA ILE A 378 -5.40 -2.24 25.21
C ILE A 378 -4.84 -3.59 25.71
N ASN A 379 -5.70 -4.59 25.94
CA ASN A 379 -5.23 -5.95 26.23
C ASN A 379 -4.99 -6.72 24.93
N GLN A 380 -4.14 -7.74 24.98
CA GLN A 380 -3.86 -8.60 23.83
C GLN A 380 -5.15 -9.26 23.31
N GLY A 381 -5.42 -9.09 22.01
CA GLY A 381 -6.64 -9.59 21.35
C GLY A 381 -7.82 -8.61 21.37
N ASP A 382 -7.75 -7.52 22.14
CA ASP A 382 -8.72 -6.42 22.06
C ASP A 382 -8.47 -5.60 20.78
N SER A 383 -9.52 -4.90 20.32
CA SER A 383 -9.41 -3.92 19.24
C SER A 383 -9.63 -2.51 19.75
N THR A 384 -8.96 -1.54 19.15
CA THR A 384 -9.27 -0.11 19.30
C THR A 384 -9.45 0.51 17.93
N THR A 385 -10.11 1.66 17.87
CA THR A 385 -10.10 2.51 16.68
C THR A 385 -9.13 3.67 16.85
N TYR A 386 -8.64 4.20 15.75
CA TYR A 386 -7.93 5.47 15.70
C TYR A 386 -8.43 6.28 14.51
N LYS A 387 -8.31 7.61 14.62
CA LYS A 387 -8.78 8.55 13.60
C LYS A 387 -7.70 9.61 13.36
N GLY A 388 -7.28 9.72 12.11
CA GLY A 388 -6.45 10.83 11.65
C GLY A 388 -7.34 11.93 11.08
N VAL A 389 -7.29 13.14 11.65
CA VAL A 389 -7.92 14.33 11.05
C VAL A 389 -6.81 15.20 10.50
N PHE A 390 -6.90 15.49 9.20
CA PHE A 390 -5.90 16.26 8.47
C PHE A 390 -6.53 17.02 7.30
N SER A 391 -5.79 17.96 6.73
CA SER A 391 -6.21 18.73 5.56
C SER A 391 -5.01 19.07 4.67
N GLY A 392 -5.29 19.53 3.44
CA GLY A 392 -4.26 19.99 2.52
C GLY A 392 -3.45 18.89 1.83
N GLY A 393 -3.83 17.61 1.95
CA GLY A 393 -3.14 16.51 1.29
C GLY A 393 -3.82 15.15 1.48
N THR A 394 -3.21 14.10 0.93
CA THR A 394 -3.64 12.70 1.01
C THR A 394 -2.92 11.99 2.15
N GLY A 395 -3.65 11.22 2.96
CA GLY A 395 -3.09 10.48 4.09
C GLY A 395 -2.60 9.09 3.71
N SER A 396 -1.49 8.66 4.33
CA SER A 396 -1.05 7.27 4.39
C SER A 396 -0.68 6.90 5.82
N ILE A 397 -0.98 5.67 6.22
CA ILE A 397 -0.69 5.19 7.58
C ILE A 397 0.28 4.02 7.49
N GLN A 398 1.42 4.17 8.14
CA GLN A 398 2.42 3.13 8.31
C GLN A 398 2.28 2.49 9.69
N ILE A 399 2.21 1.17 9.71
CA ILE A 399 2.16 0.32 10.90
C ILE A 399 3.48 -0.44 10.94
N ASN A 400 4.37 -0.03 11.85
CA ASN A 400 5.68 -0.65 11.94
C ASN A 400 5.57 -2.09 12.50
N PRO A 401 6.20 -3.09 11.83
CA PRO A 401 7.28 -2.94 10.85
C PRO A 401 6.91 -3.10 9.36
N SER A 402 5.65 -3.31 8.94
CA SER A 402 5.41 -3.86 7.59
C SER A 402 4.19 -3.42 6.80
N ILE A 403 3.18 -2.76 7.40
CA ILE A 403 1.92 -2.50 6.68
C ILE A 403 1.79 -1.00 6.41
N THR A 404 1.64 -0.64 5.15
CA THR A 404 1.28 0.72 4.74
C THR A 404 -0.12 0.72 4.13
N ILE A 405 -1.01 1.50 4.71
CA ILE A 405 -2.36 1.75 4.18
C ILE A 405 -2.30 3.06 3.41
N PHE A 406 -2.46 2.99 2.08
CA PHE A 406 -2.50 4.15 1.20
C PHE A 406 -3.94 4.66 1.02
N GLY A 407 -4.08 5.96 0.77
CA GLY A 407 -5.37 6.56 0.42
C GLY A 407 -6.34 6.64 1.60
N VAL A 408 -5.83 6.97 2.79
CA VAL A 408 -6.68 7.17 3.97
C VAL A 408 -7.35 8.54 3.83
N ASP A 409 -8.67 8.57 4.01
CA ASP A 409 -9.43 9.82 3.99
C ASP A 409 -9.34 10.53 5.34
N SER A 410 -9.38 11.87 5.33
CA SER A 410 -9.40 12.65 6.57
C SER A 410 -10.65 12.31 7.37
N GLY A 411 -10.44 11.95 8.63
CA GLY A 411 -11.50 11.54 9.55
C GLY A 411 -11.99 10.10 9.36
N GLN A 412 -11.37 9.32 8.48
CA GLN A 412 -11.62 7.89 8.38
C GLN A 412 -11.29 7.22 9.72
N VAL A 413 -12.22 6.41 10.21
CA VAL A 413 -12.03 5.58 11.41
C VAL A 413 -11.44 4.26 10.97
N VAL A 414 -10.27 3.91 11.52
CA VAL A 414 -9.57 2.66 11.24
C VAL A 414 -9.50 1.84 12.51
N SER A 415 -9.79 0.55 12.42
CA SER A 415 -9.68 -0.40 13.52
C SER A 415 -8.30 -1.05 13.54
N ALA A 416 -7.74 -1.24 14.73
CA ALA A 416 -6.50 -1.94 14.98
C ALA A 416 -6.71 -3.01 16.05
N THR A 417 -6.23 -4.22 15.79
CA THR A 417 -6.24 -5.36 16.73
C THR A 417 -4.82 -5.93 16.88
N PRO A 418 -3.83 -5.13 17.29
CA PRO A 418 -2.46 -5.62 17.39
C PRO A 418 -2.32 -6.60 18.56
N ASN A 419 -1.56 -7.66 18.34
CA ASN A 419 -1.23 -8.69 19.32
C ASN A 419 0.00 -8.34 20.19
N GLN A 420 0.67 -7.23 19.88
CA GLN A 420 1.85 -6.71 20.56
C GLN A 420 1.91 -5.18 20.48
N THR A 421 2.66 -4.52 21.37
CA THR A 421 2.85 -3.07 21.32
C THR A 421 3.36 -2.62 19.95
N THR A 422 2.64 -1.70 19.31
CA THR A 422 2.85 -1.35 17.88
C THR A 422 2.84 0.17 17.67
N ASN A 423 3.73 0.66 16.80
CA ASN A 423 3.82 2.07 16.43
C ASN A 423 3.04 2.34 15.14
N PHE A 424 2.18 3.36 15.19
CA PHE A 424 1.42 3.86 14.06
C PHE A 424 1.94 5.26 13.69
N GLN A 425 2.18 5.49 12.40
CA GLN A 425 2.60 6.78 11.86
C GLN A 425 1.66 7.19 10.72
N LEU A 426 1.05 8.36 10.85
CA LEU A 426 0.30 9.02 9.78
C LEU A 426 1.23 9.98 9.05
N THR A 427 1.33 9.84 7.72
CA THR A 427 1.98 10.79 6.82
C THR A 427 0.92 11.42 5.93
N VAL A 428 0.90 12.75 5.82
CA VAL A 428 -0.03 13.47 4.94
C VAL A 428 0.79 14.24 3.91
N THR A 429 0.55 13.97 2.63
CA THR A 429 1.33 14.54 1.53
C THR A 429 0.43 15.34 0.61
N ASN A 430 0.78 16.61 0.35
CA ASN A 430 0.03 17.43 -0.60
C ASN A 430 0.42 17.11 -2.06
N PRO A 431 -0.38 17.51 -3.06
CA PRO A 431 -0.06 17.26 -4.47
C PRO A 431 1.26 17.89 -4.98
N ALA A 432 1.85 18.83 -4.23
CA ALA A 432 3.18 19.38 -4.51
C ALA A 432 4.32 18.54 -3.91
N GLY A 433 4.02 17.42 -3.24
CA GLY A 433 4.99 16.49 -2.68
C GLY A 433 5.51 16.86 -1.28
N THR A 434 4.94 17.87 -0.63
CA THR A 434 5.29 18.24 0.75
C THR A 434 4.55 17.35 1.74
N SER A 435 5.24 16.82 2.75
CA SER A 435 4.67 15.89 3.73
C SER A 435 4.83 16.35 5.18
N VAL A 436 3.84 16.03 6.02
CA VAL A 436 3.90 16.15 7.49
C VAL A 436 3.59 14.80 8.13
N GLN A 437 4.11 14.57 9.35
CA GLN A 437 3.99 13.28 10.04
C GLN A 437 3.48 13.46 11.48
N SER A 438 2.74 12.47 11.97
CA SER A 438 2.35 12.31 13.37
C SER A 438 2.36 10.83 13.74
N SER A 439 2.69 10.49 14.99
CA SER A 439 2.74 9.09 15.43
C SER A 439 2.16 8.88 16.82
N PHE A 440 1.74 7.64 17.09
CA PHE A 440 1.42 7.17 18.44
C PHE A 440 1.87 5.71 18.61
N THR A 441 2.10 5.33 19.87
CA THR A 441 2.39 3.94 20.27
C THR A 441 1.17 3.34 20.93
N LEU A 442 0.64 2.25 20.37
CA LEU A 442 -0.44 1.48 20.98
C LEU A 442 0.17 0.43 21.89
N SER A 443 0.01 0.62 23.21
CA SER A 443 0.53 -0.29 24.22
C SER A 443 -0.41 -1.49 24.37
N VAL A 444 0.13 -2.71 24.31
CA VAL A 444 -0.63 -3.95 24.48
C VAL A 444 -0.22 -4.65 25.77
N THR A 445 -1.16 -4.79 26.70
CA THR A 445 -0.98 -5.57 27.93
C THR A 445 -1.23 -7.06 27.64
N PRO A 446 -0.27 -7.97 27.94
CA PRO A 446 -0.45 -9.40 27.75
C PRO A 446 -1.64 -9.95 28.54
N LEU A 447 -2.30 -10.99 28.03
CA LEU A 447 -3.27 -11.73 28.82
C LEU A 447 -2.52 -12.53 29.90
N ALA A 448 -2.98 -12.43 31.14
CA ALA A 448 -2.52 -13.27 32.25
C ALA A 448 -3.73 -13.82 33.01
N LEU A 449 -3.58 -14.99 33.62
CA LEU A 449 -4.61 -15.62 34.44
C LEU A 449 -4.29 -15.43 35.92
N SER A 450 -5.30 -15.26 36.74
CA SER A 450 -5.23 -15.17 38.20
C SER A 450 -6.33 -16.01 38.83
N ILE A 451 -6.11 -16.52 40.04
CA ILE A 451 -7.11 -17.26 40.81
C ILE A 451 -7.40 -16.49 42.10
N TYR A 452 -8.68 -16.31 42.42
CA TYR A 452 -9.13 -15.74 43.68
C TYR A 452 -10.00 -16.74 44.46
N PRO A 453 -9.76 -16.92 45.78
CA PRO A 453 -8.60 -16.41 46.52
C PRO A 453 -7.29 -17.07 46.05
N SER A 454 -6.16 -16.35 46.10
CA SER A 454 -4.85 -16.89 45.69
C SER A 454 -4.16 -17.72 46.78
N VAL A 455 -4.52 -17.46 48.05
CA VAL A 455 -4.10 -18.24 49.22
C VAL A 455 -5.29 -18.40 50.15
N THR A 456 -5.52 -19.59 50.69
CA THR A 456 -6.60 -19.83 51.68
C THR A 456 -6.19 -20.89 52.69
N VAL A 457 -6.64 -20.73 53.94
CA VAL A 457 -6.54 -21.75 54.99
C VAL A 457 -7.92 -22.36 55.17
N LEU A 458 -8.06 -23.69 55.04
CA LEU A 458 -9.35 -24.39 55.12
C LEU A 458 -9.29 -25.53 56.14
N PRO A 459 -10.30 -25.67 57.02
CA PRO A 459 -10.42 -26.83 57.90
C PRO A 459 -10.74 -28.09 57.11
N ILE A 460 -10.48 -29.25 57.71
CA ILE A 460 -10.77 -30.55 57.09
C ILE A 460 -12.28 -30.74 56.92
N GLY A 461 -12.71 -31.16 55.73
CA GLY A 461 -14.12 -31.41 55.38
C GLY A 461 -14.88 -30.21 54.76
N TYR A 462 -14.22 -29.08 54.51
CA TYR A 462 -14.83 -27.87 53.97
C TYR A 462 -14.70 -27.77 52.43
N ASN A 463 -15.59 -26.97 51.84
CA ASN A 463 -15.59 -26.62 50.43
C ASN A 463 -15.27 -25.13 50.23
N GLN A 464 -14.49 -24.80 49.21
CA GLN A 464 -14.12 -23.43 48.82
C GLN A 464 -14.28 -23.23 47.32
N LEU A 465 -14.93 -22.14 46.90
CA LEU A 465 -14.98 -21.73 45.49
C LEU A 465 -13.72 -20.94 45.13
N PHE A 466 -13.04 -21.38 44.08
CA PHE A 466 -11.97 -20.65 43.41
C PHE A 466 -12.47 -20.11 42.07
N ILE A 467 -12.16 -18.85 41.79
CA ILE A 467 -12.57 -18.17 40.56
C ILE A 467 -11.32 -17.78 39.79
N ALA A 468 -11.22 -18.24 38.54
CA ALA A 468 -10.16 -17.80 37.63
C ALA A 468 -10.61 -16.54 36.88
N ARG A 469 -9.74 -15.52 36.82
CA ARG A 469 -9.95 -14.27 36.10
C ARG A 469 -8.76 -13.98 35.20
N ASP A 470 -9.02 -13.50 33.99
CA ASP A 470 -7.96 -12.96 33.14
C ASP A 470 -7.69 -11.46 33.44
N THR A 471 -6.70 -10.85 32.79
CA THR A 471 -6.38 -9.42 32.94
C THR A 471 -7.48 -8.46 32.49
N ARG A 472 -8.58 -8.97 31.90
CA ARG A 472 -9.79 -8.22 31.54
C ARG A 472 -10.89 -8.37 32.58
N ASP A 473 -10.61 -9.05 33.70
CA ASP A 473 -11.57 -9.44 34.74
C ASP A 473 -12.72 -10.34 34.21
N GLN A 474 -12.49 -11.00 33.08
CA GLN A 474 -13.43 -11.98 32.55
C GLN A 474 -13.18 -13.34 33.20
N SER A 475 -14.21 -14.18 33.26
CA SER A 475 -14.09 -15.59 33.65
C SER A 475 -13.86 -16.44 32.40
N PRO A 476 -12.60 -16.71 32.00
CA PRO A 476 -12.33 -17.58 30.88
C PRO A 476 -12.79 -19.01 31.19
N GLN A 477 -13.06 -19.78 30.14
CA GLN A 477 -13.18 -21.23 30.28
C GLN A 477 -11.83 -21.78 30.74
N VAL A 478 -11.79 -22.39 31.91
CA VAL A 478 -10.57 -22.97 32.50
C VAL A 478 -10.78 -24.43 32.85
N THR A 479 -9.69 -25.18 32.80
CA THR A 479 -9.63 -26.54 33.35
C THR A 479 -8.98 -26.48 34.72
N TRP A 480 -9.67 -26.98 35.74
CA TRP A 480 -9.20 -27.02 37.12
C TRP A 480 -8.50 -28.34 37.45
N SER A 481 -7.43 -28.28 38.25
CA SER A 481 -6.77 -29.46 38.78
C SER A 481 -6.12 -29.19 40.15
N VAL A 482 -6.04 -30.23 40.98
CA VAL A 482 -5.20 -30.25 42.19
C VAL A 482 -3.86 -30.85 41.79
N GLN A 483 -2.75 -30.20 42.14
CA GLN A 483 -1.42 -30.59 41.66
C GLN A 483 -0.84 -31.78 42.43
N GLU A 484 -1.10 -31.86 43.73
CA GLU A 484 -0.58 -32.90 44.60
C GLU A 484 -1.54 -34.09 44.73
N ALA A 485 -0.96 -35.30 44.72
CA ALA A 485 -1.71 -36.53 44.96
C ALA A 485 -2.28 -36.55 46.39
N GLY A 486 -3.57 -36.85 46.51
CA GLY A 486 -4.27 -36.88 47.81
C GLY A 486 -4.65 -35.51 48.36
N GLY A 487 -4.47 -34.43 47.58
CA GLY A 487 -4.78 -33.05 47.97
C GLY A 487 -6.23 -32.63 47.85
N GLY A 488 -7.19 -33.56 47.83
CA GLY A 488 -8.63 -33.26 47.68
C GLY A 488 -9.14 -33.36 46.24
N THR A 489 -10.29 -32.76 45.97
CA THR A 489 -10.92 -32.72 44.64
C THR A 489 -11.34 -31.30 44.27
N ILE A 490 -11.30 -30.95 42.99
CA ILE A 490 -11.86 -29.70 42.46
C ILE A 490 -12.74 -30.02 41.25
N ASN A 491 -13.94 -29.44 41.20
CA ASN A 491 -14.86 -29.66 40.09
C ASN A 491 -14.70 -28.60 38.97
N ALA A 492 -15.40 -28.79 37.86
CA ALA A 492 -15.35 -27.88 36.70
C ALA A 492 -15.82 -26.45 37.02
N SER A 493 -16.63 -26.26 38.07
CA SER A 493 -17.08 -24.95 38.54
C SER A 493 -16.09 -24.26 39.47
N GLY A 494 -14.93 -24.86 39.75
CA GLY A 494 -13.90 -24.31 40.63
C GLY A 494 -14.17 -24.55 42.12
N VAL A 495 -15.11 -25.42 42.49
CA VAL A 495 -15.36 -25.76 43.90
C VAL A 495 -14.38 -26.84 44.31
N TYR A 496 -13.48 -26.49 45.22
CA TYR A 496 -12.50 -27.38 45.84
C TYR A 496 -13.05 -27.95 47.16
N SER A 497 -12.84 -29.25 47.38
CA SER A 497 -13.18 -29.99 48.60
C SER A 497 -11.92 -30.49 49.27
N THR A 498 -11.71 -30.10 50.53
CA THR A 498 -10.50 -30.45 51.29
C THR A 498 -10.36 -31.97 51.51
N PRO A 499 -9.15 -32.55 51.43
CA PRO A 499 -8.87 -33.91 51.88
C PRO A 499 -8.93 -34.07 53.41
N LEU A 500 -8.91 -35.33 53.87
CA LEU A 500 -8.81 -35.67 55.30
C LEU A 500 -7.38 -35.53 55.87
N THR A 501 -6.43 -35.09 55.04
CA THR A 501 -5.01 -34.99 55.39
C THR A 501 -4.60 -33.52 55.44
N ALA A 502 -3.96 -33.11 56.54
CA ALA A 502 -3.38 -31.79 56.66
C ALA A 502 -2.16 -31.62 55.71
N GLY A 503 -1.97 -30.43 55.16
CA GLY A 503 -0.89 -30.17 54.21
C GLY A 503 -1.04 -28.85 53.44
N LEU A 504 -0.03 -28.54 52.61
CA LEU A 504 -0.09 -27.47 51.62
C LEU A 504 -0.38 -28.11 50.26
N PHE A 505 -1.43 -27.63 49.61
CA PHE A 505 -1.89 -28.10 48.31
C PHE A 505 -2.01 -26.93 47.32
N HIS A 506 -1.92 -27.22 46.03
CA HIS A 506 -2.00 -26.22 44.97
C HIS A 506 -3.12 -26.55 44.00
N ILE A 507 -3.93 -25.53 43.74
CA ILE A 507 -4.99 -25.55 42.74
C ILE A 507 -4.48 -24.83 41.50
N GLN A 508 -4.53 -25.50 40.36
CA GLN A 508 -4.17 -24.92 39.09
C GLN A 508 -5.40 -24.70 38.22
N ALA A 509 -5.46 -23.52 37.60
CA ALA A 509 -6.36 -23.24 36.48
C ALA A 509 -5.51 -23.13 35.21
N LEU A 510 -5.87 -23.90 34.20
CA LEU A 510 -5.32 -23.78 32.85
C LEU A 510 -6.35 -23.10 31.96
N GLY A 511 -5.94 -22.07 31.22
CA GLY A 511 -6.80 -21.42 30.24
C GLY A 511 -7.19 -22.36 29.09
N PRO A 512 -8.02 -21.89 28.14
CA PRO A 512 -8.46 -22.68 26.99
C PRO A 512 -7.28 -23.31 26.23
N LEU A 513 -7.49 -24.47 25.60
CA LEU A 513 -6.47 -25.14 24.77
C LEU A 513 -5.83 -24.13 23.80
N ASN A 514 -4.50 -24.13 23.74
CA ASN A 514 -3.64 -23.24 22.95
C ASN A 514 -3.41 -21.80 23.48
N SER A 515 -3.95 -21.44 24.65
CA SER A 515 -3.70 -20.10 25.24
C SER A 515 -2.38 -19.99 26.01
N GLY A 516 -1.84 -21.10 26.50
CA GLY A 516 -0.63 -21.12 27.36
C GLY A 516 -0.83 -20.43 28.72
N LEU A 517 -2.03 -19.96 29.05
CA LEU A 517 -2.34 -19.28 30.30
C LEU A 517 -2.48 -20.29 31.43
N SER A 518 -1.81 -20.02 32.56
CA SER A 518 -1.96 -20.79 33.78
C SER A 518 -1.92 -19.88 35.01
N ALA A 519 -2.59 -20.31 36.07
CA ALA A 519 -2.54 -19.67 37.38
C ALA A 519 -2.56 -20.76 38.45
N THR A 520 -1.95 -20.47 39.60
CA THR A 520 -1.89 -21.37 40.74
C THR A 520 -2.34 -20.64 42.01
N ALA A 521 -3.17 -21.28 42.82
CA ALA A 521 -3.53 -20.86 44.17
C ALA A 521 -3.04 -21.89 45.20
N SER A 522 -2.74 -21.43 46.41
CA SER A 522 -2.25 -22.26 47.52
C SER A 522 -3.34 -22.47 48.57
N VAL A 523 -3.52 -23.70 49.02
CA VAL A 523 -4.47 -24.10 50.06
C VAL A 523 -3.72 -24.75 51.20
N VAL A 524 -3.83 -24.18 52.39
CA VAL A 524 -3.24 -24.72 53.61
C VAL A 524 -4.33 -25.37 54.43
N ILE A 525 -4.14 -26.65 54.73
CA ILE A 525 -5.05 -27.42 55.58
C ILE A 525 -4.31 -27.69 56.89
N PRO A 526 -4.69 -27.03 58.00
CA PRO A 526 -4.01 -27.20 59.26
C PRO A 526 -4.38 -28.54 59.89
N LYS A 527 -3.53 -28.99 60.82
CA LYS A 527 -3.89 -30.05 61.75
C LYS A 527 -4.77 -29.47 62.85
N GLU A 528 -5.83 -30.19 63.21
CA GLU A 528 -6.83 -29.75 64.18
C GLU A 528 -7.10 -30.81 65.24
N VAL A 529 -7.47 -30.35 66.44
CA VAL A 529 -7.96 -31.18 67.53
C VAL A 529 -9.36 -30.68 67.84
N GLU A 530 -10.32 -31.59 67.94
CA GLU A 530 -11.69 -31.29 68.35
C GLU A 530 -12.02 -32.07 69.61
N VAL A 531 -12.90 -31.53 70.46
CA VAL A 531 -13.41 -32.19 71.66
C VAL A 531 -14.93 -32.15 71.67
N SER A 532 -15.57 -33.28 71.99
CA SER A 532 -17.03 -33.42 72.03
C SER A 532 -17.49 -34.09 73.34
N PRO A 533 -18.52 -33.55 74.01
CA PRO A 533 -19.12 -32.23 73.74
C PRO A 533 -18.10 -31.09 74.01
N ASP A 534 -18.23 -29.97 73.29
CA ASP A 534 -17.38 -28.78 73.47
C ASP A 534 -17.80 -27.93 74.69
N SER A 535 -19.01 -28.17 75.20
CA SER A 535 -19.48 -27.62 76.47
C SER A 535 -20.50 -28.53 77.16
N ILE A 536 -20.52 -28.52 78.50
CA ILE A 536 -21.52 -29.23 79.30
C ILE A 536 -21.69 -28.59 80.69
N SER A 537 -22.87 -28.77 81.29
CA SER A 537 -23.15 -28.42 82.68
C SER A 537 -23.27 -29.67 83.55
N LEU A 538 -22.56 -29.69 84.68
CA LEU A 538 -22.52 -30.82 85.60
C LEU A 538 -22.89 -30.38 87.03
N ALA A 539 -23.56 -31.27 87.77
CA ALA A 539 -23.71 -31.10 89.21
C ALA A 539 -22.34 -31.33 89.91
N PRO A 540 -22.11 -30.76 91.11
CA PRO A 540 -20.88 -31.02 91.84
C PRO A 540 -20.63 -32.52 92.05
N GLY A 541 -19.43 -32.99 91.68
CA GLY A 541 -19.05 -34.41 91.78
C GLY A 541 -19.60 -35.33 90.67
N ALA A 542 -20.39 -34.82 89.72
CA ALA A 542 -20.86 -35.62 88.59
C ALA A 542 -19.74 -35.87 87.56
N ALA A 543 -19.80 -37.01 86.86
CA ALA A 543 -18.81 -37.40 85.87
C ALA A 543 -19.40 -37.45 84.45
N HIS A 544 -18.58 -37.16 83.44
CA HIS A 544 -18.93 -37.23 82.02
C HIS A 544 -17.72 -37.65 81.18
N SER A 545 -17.96 -38.30 80.04
CA SER A 545 -16.92 -38.75 79.12
C SER A 545 -16.80 -37.79 77.94
N PHE A 546 -15.61 -37.24 77.72
CA PHE A 546 -15.30 -36.44 76.54
C PHE A 546 -14.53 -37.28 75.53
N THR A 547 -14.82 -37.08 74.24
CA THR A 547 -14.06 -37.68 73.15
C THR A 547 -13.30 -36.59 72.42
N ALA A 548 -12.02 -36.82 72.13
CA ALA A 548 -11.22 -35.93 71.30
C ALA A 548 -10.86 -36.59 69.97
N THR A 549 -10.99 -35.84 68.88
CA THR A 549 -10.70 -36.28 67.51
C THR A 549 -9.51 -35.48 66.99
N LEU A 550 -8.45 -36.17 66.54
CA LEU A 550 -7.29 -35.53 65.92
C LEU A 550 -7.37 -35.62 64.39
N LEU A 551 -7.66 -34.49 63.75
CA LEU A 551 -7.78 -34.39 62.29
C LEU A 551 -6.42 -34.04 61.67
N GLY A 552 -6.00 -34.83 60.67
CA GLY A 552 -4.72 -34.65 59.99
C GLY A 552 -3.48 -35.14 60.76
N PHE A 553 -3.68 -35.88 61.86
CA PHE A 553 -2.60 -36.51 62.64
C PHE A 553 -2.50 -38.02 62.36
N THR A 554 -1.29 -38.52 62.19
CA THR A 554 -1.05 -39.97 62.07
C THR A 554 -1.06 -40.68 63.43
N ASP A 555 -0.60 -40.01 64.48
CA ASP A 555 -0.71 -40.47 65.86
C ASP A 555 -1.96 -39.86 66.50
N GLN A 556 -2.91 -40.72 66.89
CA GLN A 556 -4.24 -40.38 67.36
C GLN A 556 -4.35 -40.30 68.89
N ARG A 557 -3.23 -40.26 69.60
CA ARG A 557 -3.23 -40.23 71.07
C ARG A 557 -3.36 -38.79 71.61
N VAL A 558 -4.16 -38.65 72.67
CA VAL A 558 -4.49 -37.37 73.33
C VAL A 558 -3.96 -37.36 74.76
N ALA A 559 -3.42 -36.22 75.18
CA ALA A 559 -3.16 -35.91 76.58
C ALA A 559 -4.30 -35.04 77.13
N TRP A 560 -5.01 -35.56 78.13
CA TRP A 560 -6.10 -34.87 78.82
C TRP A 560 -5.59 -34.13 80.07
N GLY A 561 -6.08 -32.92 80.29
CA GLY A 561 -5.78 -32.15 81.49
C GLY A 561 -6.90 -31.17 81.82
N VAL A 562 -6.98 -30.77 83.10
CA VAL A 562 -7.86 -29.69 83.56
C VAL A 562 -7.01 -28.44 83.72
N GLN A 563 -7.44 -27.33 83.12
CA GLN A 563 -6.66 -26.09 83.12
C GLN A 563 -6.60 -25.43 84.50
N GLU A 564 -7.70 -25.44 85.25
CA GLU A 564 -7.80 -24.80 86.55
C GLU A 564 -7.31 -25.70 87.69
N THR A 565 -6.56 -25.10 88.61
CA THR A 565 -6.22 -25.75 89.88
C THR A 565 -7.48 -25.94 90.73
N GLY A 566 -7.83 -27.19 91.04
CA GLY A 566 -9.05 -27.53 91.77
C GLY A 566 -10.30 -27.68 90.89
N GLY A 567 -10.15 -27.69 89.56
CA GLY A 567 -11.23 -27.86 88.59
C GLY A 567 -11.70 -29.30 88.36
N GLY A 568 -11.54 -30.21 89.31
CA GLY A 568 -11.91 -31.62 89.16
C GLY A 568 -10.75 -32.53 88.71
N SER A 569 -11.07 -33.68 88.12
CA SER A 569 -10.07 -34.66 87.64
C SER A 569 -10.50 -35.30 86.32
N VAL A 570 -9.54 -35.56 85.42
CA VAL A 570 -9.75 -36.32 84.18
C VAL A 570 -8.74 -37.45 84.07
N ASP A 571 -9.17 -38.61 83.56
CA ASP A 571 -8.27 -39.74 83.28
C ASP A 571 -7.72 -39.73 81.84
N LYS A 572 -6.92 -40.74 81.49
CA LYS A 572 -6.33 -40.86 80.14
C LYS A 572 -7.34 -41.19 79.04
N GLY A 573 -8.55 -41.63 79.41
CA GLY A 573 -9.65 -41.96 78.49
C GLY A 573 -10.58 -40.78 78.21
N GLY A 574 -10.37 -39.62 78.84
CA GLY A 574 -11.25 -38.46 78.72
C GLY A 574 -12.46 -38.50 79.67
N HIS A 575 -12.47 -39.38 80.68
CA HIS A 575 -13.50 -39.40 81.70
C HIS A 575 -13.22 -38.32 82.75
N TYR A 576 -14.01 -37.26 82.73
CA TYR A 576 -13.89 -36.10 83.62
C TYR A 576 -14.88 -36.20 84.78
N THR A 577 -14.45 -35.85 85.99
CA THR A 577 -15.27 -35.72 87.20
C THR A 577 -15.22 -34.29 87.71
N ALA A 578 -16.40 -33.65 87.82
CA ALA A 578 -16.55 -32.27 88.22
C ALA A 578 -16.15 -32.04 89.69
N PRO A 579 -15.55 -30.89 90.03
CA PRO A 579 -15.23 -30.53 91.41
C PRO A 579 -16.49 -30.29 92.26
N GLY A 580 -16.30 -30.23 93.58
CA GLY A 580 -17.37 -29.92 94.54
C GLY A 580 -17.82 -28.45 94.54
N SER A 581 -16.99 -27.56 93.99
CA SER A 581 -17.25 -26.11 93.97
C SER A 581 -17.92 -25.69 92.66
N PRO A 582 -18.99 -24.88 92.70
CA PRO A 582 -19.55 -24.26 91.52
C PRO A 582 -18.54 -23.33 90.81
N GLY A 583 -18.55 -23.33 89.48
CA GLY A 583 -17.61 -22.55 88.67
C GLY A 583 -17.62 -22.97 87.20
N ILE A 584 -16.86 -22.25 86.38
CA ILE A 584 -16.57 -22.66 84.99
C ILE A 584 -15.14 -23.22 84.98
N TYR A 585 -14.99 -24.42 84.41
CA TYR A 585 -13.73 -25.14 84.32
C TYR A 585 -13.47 -25.53 82.87
N HIS A 586 -12.22 -25.69 82.49
CA HIS A 586 -11.81 -25.96 81.12
C HIS A 586 -11.06 -27.29 81.05
N LEU A 587 -11.61 -28.23 80.30
CA LEU A 587 -10.98 -29.51 80.00
C LEU A 587 -10.21 -29.39 78.68
N VAL A 588 -8.90 -29.62 78.72
CA VAL A 588 -8.00 -29.46 77.58
C VAL A 588 -7.59 -30.82 77.03
N ALA A 589 -7.90 -31.06 75.77
CA ALA A 589 -7.41 -32.18 74.98
C ALA A 589 -6.21 -31.70 74.14
N THR A 590 -5.00 -32.18 74.43
CA THR A 590 -3.77 -31.81 73.71
C THR A 590 -3.27 -32.96 72.86
N SER A 591 -2.90 -32.71 71.60
CA SER A 591 -2.29 -33.73 70.75
C SER A 591 -0.93 -34.15 71.28
N MET A 592 -0.68 -35.45 71.41
CA MET A 592 0.66 -35.95 71.77
C MET A 592 1.67 -35.86 70.62
N ALA A 593 1.17 -35.78 69.38
CA ALA A 593 1.99 -35.69 68.18
C ALA A 593 2.48 -34.25 67.91
N ASP A 594 1.69 -33.26 68.32
CA ASP A 594 2.03 -31.84 68.27
C ASP A 594 1.41 -31.13 69.49
N PRO A 595 2.18 -30.96 70.58
CA PRO A 595 1.68 -30.32 71.80
C PRO A 595 1.24 -28.86 71.63
N THR A 596 1.50 -28.23 70.48
CA THR A 596 1.01 -26.87 70.18
C THR A 596 -0.45 -26.84 69.74
N LYS A 597 -1.06 -28.02 69.49
CA LYS A 597 -2.46 -28.17 69.07
C LYS A 597 -3.29 -28.79 70.19
N SER A 598 -4.30 -28.05 70.64
CA SER A 598 -5.24 -28.48 71.68
C SER A 598 -6.65 -27.98 71.40
N ALA A 599 -7.64 -28.65 71.97
CA ALA A 599 -9.03 -28.25 72.02
C ALA A 599 -9.47 -28.10 73.47
N VAL A 600 -10.39 -27.18 73.75
CA VAL A 600 -10.88 -26.90 75.09
C VAL A 600 -12.38 -27.13 75.14
N ALA A 601 -12.83 -27.98 76.06
CA ALA A 601 -14.23 -28.12 76.41
C ALA A 601 -14.54 -27.33 77.67
N THR A 602 -15.66 -26.61 77.68
CA THR A 602 -16.08 -25.79 78.83
C THR A 602 -17.05 -26.57 79.71
N VAL A 603 -16.72 -26.72 80.99
CA VAL A 603 -17.55 -27.42 81.98
C VAL A 603 -18.07 -26.44 83.03
N GLN A 604 -19.37 -26.19 83.02
CA GLN A 604 -20.02 -25.39 84.05
C GLN A 604 -20.49 -26.28 85.20
N VAL A 605 -20.03 -26.02 86.41
CA VAL A 605 -20.48 -26.70 87.62
C VAL A 605 -21.39 -25.76 88.40
N SER A 606 -22.63 -26.15 88.66
CA SER A 606 -23.59 -25.29 89.36
C SER A 606 -24.44 -26.04 90.39
N THR A 607 -24.77 -25.37 91.49
CA THR A 607 -25.77 -25.83 92.47
C THR A 607 -27.03 -24.97 92.37
N GLY A 608 -28.15 -25.59 91.99
CA GLY A 608 -29.49 -25.14 92.41
C GLY A 608 -30.22 -24.08 91.57
N LYS A 609 -29.90 -23.88 90.29
CA LYS A 609 -30.81 -23.18 89.36
C LYS A 609 -31.22 -24.14 88.26
N ILE A 610 -32.49 -24.56 88.27
CA ILE A 610 -33.03 -25.36 87.18
C ILE A 610 -33.07 -24.47 85.94
N THR A 611 -32.42 -24.89 84.86
CA THR A 611 -32.48 -24.24 83.55
C THR A 611 -32.97 -25.26 82.53
N VAL A 612 -33.70 -24.79 81.54
CA VAL A 612 -34.09 -25.58 80.36
C VAL A 612 -33.47 -24.89 79.17
N ALA A 613 -32.92 -25.65 78.23
CA ALA A 613 -32.43 -25.15 76.95
C ALA A 613 -32.96 -26.05 75.82
N VAL A 614 -33.73 -25.48 74.90
CA VAL A 614 -34.25 -26.17 73.70
C VAL A 614 -33.23 -26.07 72.57
N SER A 615 -32.94 -27.19 71.91
CA SER A 615 -32.03 -27.27 70.76
C SER A 615 -32.70 -27.93 69.55
N PRO A 616 -32.56 -27.33 68.34
CA PRO A 616 -32.05 -25.98 68.09
C PRO A 616 -33.05 -24.92 68.61
N ASN A 617 -32.55 -23.75 69.03
CA ASN A 617 -33.38 -22.64 69.51
C ASN A 617 -34.10 -21.87 68.38
N ALA A 618 -33.71 -22.11 67.13
CA ALA A 618 -34.47 -21.72 65.96
C ALA A 618 -34.25 -22.72 64.81
N THR A 619 -35.29 -22.94 64.00
CA THR A 619 -35.18 -23.75 62.79
C THR A 619 -36.18 -23.29 61.74
N SER A 620 -35.89 -23.57 60.47
CA SER A 620 -36.82 -23.33 59.36
C SER A 620 -37.28 -24.65 58.77
N LEU A 621 -38.59 -24.90 58.75
CA LEU A 621 -39.17 -26.16 58.26
C LEU A 621 -40.12 -25.89 57.09
N ALA A 622 -40.18 -26.82 56.13
CA ALA A 622 -41.24 -26.81 55.13
C ALA A 622 -42.58 -27.21 55.77
N LYS A 623 -43.70 -26.87 55.12
CA LYS A 623 -45.04 -27.30 55.55
C LYS A 623 -45.12 -28.81 55.72
N GLY A 624 -45.66 -29.29 56.85
CA GLY A 624 -45.80 -30.72 57.13
C GLY A 624 -44.49 -31.46 57.42
N ALA A 625 -43.33 -30.78 57.38
CA ALA A 625 -42.06 -31.42 57.71
C ALA A 625 -42.00 -31.80 59.19
N GLN A 626 -41.40 -32.95 59.47
CA GLN A 626 -41.18 -33.44 60.82
C GLN A 626 -39.78 -33.10 61.29
N PHE A 627 -39.67 -32.67 62.54
CA PHE A 627 -38.41 -32.36 63.20
C PHE A 627 -38.54 -32.68 64.68
N THR A 628 -37.51 -33.30 65.28
CA THR A 628 -37.55 -33.63 66.70
C THR A 628 -36.67 -32.65 67.47
N PHE A 629 -37.28 -31.84 68.33
CA PHE A 629 -36.55 -30.98 69.25
C PHE A 629 -36.04 -31.77 70.44
N THR A 630 -34.87 -31.38 70.94
CA THR A 630 -34.33 -31.88 72.19
C THR A 630 -34.25 -30.74 73.21
N ALA A 631 -34.35 -31.07 74.49
CA ALA A 631 -34.15 -30.10 75.56
C ALA A 631 -33.20 -30.67 76.59
N ILE A 632 -32.34 -29.82 77.12
CA ILE A 632 -31.47 -30.14 78.24
C ILE A 632 -32.05 -29.44 79.47
N VAL A 633 -32.30 -30.23 80.52
CA VAL A 633 -32.66 -29.71 81.85
C VAL A 633 -31.44 -29.84 82.72
N GLU A 634 -30.92 -28.71 83.21
CA GLU A 634 -29.77 -28.67 84.10
C GLU A 634 -30.20 -28.23 85.49
N GLY A 635 -29.41 -28.52 86.52
CA GLY A 635 -29.72 -28.16 87.90
C GLY A 635 -30.78 -29.04 88.59
N SER A 636 -31.23 -30.14 87.97
CA SER A 636 -32.17 -31.13 88.53
C SER A 636 -31.76 -32.57 88.18
N ALA A 637 -32.02 -33.52 89.09
CA ALA A 637 -31.87 -34.96 88.80
C ALA A 637 -33.01 -35.52 87.93
N ASN A 638 -34.18 -34.86 87.91
CA ASN A 638 -35.26 -35.14 86.97
C ASN A 638 -35.06 -34.26 85.74
N THR A 639 -34.64 -34.87 84.63
CA THR A 639 -34.34 -34.19 83.38
C THR A 639 -35.47 -34.24 82.35
N ALA A 640 -36.64 -34.75 82.73
CA ALA A 640 -37.78 -34.84 81.83
C ALA A 640 -38.36 -33.43 81.53
N VAL A 641 -38.84 -33.25 80.30
CA VAL A 641 -39.57 -32.05 79.86
C VAL A 641 -40.93 -32.45 79.30
N THR A 642 -41.88 -31.51 79.34
CA THR A 642 -43.14 -31.58 78.60
C THR A 642 -43.11 -30.58 77.45
N TRP A 643 -43.46 -31.04 76.24
CA TRP A 643 -43.41 -30.24 75.01
C TRP A 643 -44.78 -29.66 74.62
N SER A 644 -44.79 -28.42 74.15
CA SER A 644 -45.97 -27.77 73.52
C SER A 644 -45.56 -26.92 72.31
N ALA A 645 -46.49 -26.63 71.42
CA ALA A 645 -46.25 -25.76 70.26
C ALA A 645 -47.41 -24.79 70.03
N SER A 646 -47.13 -23.57 69.56
CA SER A 646 -48.16 -22.56 69.21
C SER A 646 -48.82 -22.80 67.86
N GLY A 647 -48.30 -23.72 67.05
CA GLY A 647 -48.95 -24.24 65.84
C GLY A 647 -48.24 -25.49 65.30
N GLY A 648 -48.97 -26.34 64.58
CA GLY A 648 -48.53 -27.70 64.23
C GLY A 648 -48.93 -28.74 65.28
N THR A 649 -48.33 -29.93 65.22
CA THR A 649 -48.50 -30.96 66.26
C THR A 649 -47.15 -31.31 66.88
N ILE A 650 -47.11 -31.50 68.21
CA ILE A 650 -45.90 -31.94 68.91
C ILE A 650 -46.23 -33.07 69.87
N ASN A 651 -45.39 -34.10 69.92
CA ASN A 651 -45.49 -35.14 70.94
C ASN A 651 -44.96 -34.61 72.28
N ALA A 652 -45.84 -34.54 73.28
CA ALA A 652 -45.57 -33.98 74.58
C ALA A 652 -44.38 -34.62 75.34
N SER A 653 -44.00 -35.86 75.00
CA SER A 653 -42.96 -36.63 75.70
C SER A 653 -41.66 -36.77 74.91
N THR A 654 -41.71 -36.65 73.57
CA THR A 654 -40.55 -36.94 72.70
C THR A 654 -40.03 -35.74 71.93
N GLY A 655 -40.74 -34.60 71.92
CA GLY A 655 -40.33 -33.40 71.18
C GLY A 655 -40.47 -33.53 69.66
N ALA A 656 -41.05 -34.64 69.17
CA ALA A 656 -41.32 -34.84 67.75
C ALA A 656 -42.41 -33.87 67.27
N TYR A 657 -41.99 -32.85 66.53
CA TYR A 657 -42.79 -31.78 65.99
C TYR A 657 -43.11 -32.01 64.51
N THR A 658 -44.34 -31.73 64.09
CA THR A 658 -44.76 -31.67 62.68
C THR A 658 -45.24 -30.25 62.37
N ALA A 659 -44.58 -29.59 61.42
CA ALA A 659 -44.87 -28.22 61.04
C ALA A 659 -46.30 -28.07 60.47
N PRO A 660 -47.04 -27.00 60.81
CA PRO A 660 -48.36 -26.73 60.25
C PRO A 660 -48.31 -26.43 58.75
N ASN A 661 -49.47 -26.52 58.09
CA ASN A 661 -49.61 -26.27 56.66
C ASN A 661 -49.75 -24.77 56.30
N THR A 662 -49.62 -23.88 57.29
CA THR A 662 -49.74 -22.44 57.14
C THR A 662 -48.35 -21.81 57.32
N PHE A 663 -47.94 -20.94 56.40
CA PHE A 663 -46.68 -20.21 56.56
C PHE A 663 -46.77 -19.26 57.75
N GLY A 664 -45.66 -19.07 58.42
CA GLY A 664 -45.60 -18.20 59.59
C GLY A 664 -44.52 -18.64 60.55
N THR A 665 -44.43 -17.89 61.63
CA THR A 665 -43.49 -18.16 62.72
C THR A 665 -44.25 -18.78 63.87
N TYR A 666 -43.81 -19.95 64.32
CA TYR A 666 -44.37 -20.70 65.43
C TYR A 666 -43.32 -20.84 66.52
N THR A 667 -43.76 -21.23 67.71
CA THR A 667 -42.92 -21.43 68.88
C THR A 667 -43.12 -22.85 69.40
N VAL A 668 -42.02 -23.51 69.73
CA VAL A 668 -41.99 -24.80 70.43
C VAL A 668 -41.42 -24.56 71.81
N THR A 669 -42.13 -24.98 72.85
CA THR A 669 -41.76 -24.76 74.25
C THR A 669 -41.44 -26.09 74.92
N ALA A 670 -40.29 -26.20 75.57
CA ALA A 670 -40.01 -27.25 76.53
C ALA A 670 -40.18 -26.71 77.95
N THR A 671 -41.01 -27.35 78.76
CA THR A 671 -41.22 -27.01 80.18
C THR A 671 -40.63 -28.11 81.05
N SER A 672 -39.82 -27.76 82.05
CA SER A 672 -39.25 -28.76 82.96
C SER A 672 -40.34 -29.46 83.77
N VAL A 673 -40.22 -30.79 83.92
CA VAL A 673 -41.07 -31.56 84.84
C VAL A 673 -40.63 -31.36 86.29
N ALA A 674 -39.36 -30.96 86.52
CA ALA A 674 -38.82 -30.72 87.85
C ALA A 674 -39.24 -29.37 88.45
N ASP A 675 -39.44 -28.35 87.61
CA ASP A 675 -40.06 -27.06 87.98
C ASP A 675 -40.81 -26.48 86.78
N VAL A 676 -42.14 -26.47 86.87
CA VAL A 676 -43.03 -26.05 85.79
C VAL A 676 -42.89 -24.57 85.41
N ASN A 677 -42.24 -23.75 86.24
CA ASN A 677 -41.99 -22.34 85.94
C ASN A 677 -40.73 -22.13 85.09
N VAL A 678 -39.90 -23.17 84.92
CA VAL A 678 -38.69 -23.11 84.11
C VAL A 678 -38.97 -23.74 82.75
N LYS A 679 -38.86 -22.92 81.72
CA LYS A 679 -39.11 -23.28 80.33
C LYS A 679 -38.13 -22.58 79.40
N ASP A 680 -37.97 -23.13 78.21
CA ASP A 680 -37.28 -22.47 77.11
C ASP A 680 -38.05 -22.67 75.80
N GLU A 681 -37.87 -21.74 74.87
CA GLU A 681 -38.67 -21.61 73.67
C GLU A 681 -37.78 -21.58 72.42
N ALA A 682 -38.13 -22.40 71.42
CA ALA A 682 -37.51 -22.39 70.10
C ALA A 682 -38.46 -21.77 69.06
N THR A 683 -37.90 -21.01 68.14
CA THR A 683 -38.65 -20.40 67.02
C THR A 683 -38.61 -21.29 65.79
N VAL A 684 -39.79 -21.63 65.26
CA VAL A 684 -39.92 -22.39 64.01
C VAL A 684 -40.50 -21.49 62.94
N VAL A 685 -39.69 -21.16 61.94
CA VAL A 685 -40.18 -20.47 60.75
C VAL A 685 -40.65 -21.54 59.77
N VAL A 686 -41.96 -21.63 59.55
CA VAL A 686 -42.48 -22.42 58.44
C VAL A 686 -42.38 -21.56 57.20
N SER A 687 -41.21 -21.62 56.57
CA SER A 687 -40.91 -21.01 55.29
C SER A 687 -40.95 -22.05 54.19
N GLY A 688 -41.08 -21.61 52.94
CA GLY A 688 -40.79 -22.47 51.80
C GLY A 688 -39.29 -22.81 51.77
N GLY A 689 -38.84 -23.79 52.55
CA GLY A 689 -37.59 -24.48 52.28
C GLY A 689 -37.67 -25.04 50.86
N SER A 690 -36.60 -24.90 50.09
CA SER A 690 -36.47 -25.24 48.67
C SER A 690 -37.18 -26.55 48.34
N ASN A 691 -38.46 -26.43 47.99
CA ASN A 691 -39.13 -27.47 47.27
C ASN A 691 -38.35 -27.56 45.96
N SER A 692 -37.98 -28.77 45.55
CA SER A 692 -38.12 -29.12 44.14
C SER A 692 -39.60 -29.01 43.78
N ALA A 693 -40.17 -27.80 43.87
CA ALA A 693 -41.48 -27.49 43.36
C ALA A 693 -41.25 -27.45 41.86
N THR A 694 -41.81 -28.42 41.16
CA THR A 694 -41.85 -28.42 39.72
C THR A 694 -42.55 -27.13 39.30
N LEU A 695 -41.77 -26.18 38.78
CA LEU A 695 -42.31 -24.96 38.18
C LEU A 695 -43.24 -25.40 37.05
N ALA A 696 -44.51 -25.01 37.14
CA ALA A 696 -45.50 -25.31 36.12
C ALA A 696 -45.67 -24.08 35.23
N TYR A 697 -45.76 -24.30 33.92
CA TYR A 697 -45.93 -23.24 32.93
C TYR A 697 -47.16 -23.52 32.06
N ASP A 698 -47.81 -22.47 31.57
CA ASP A 698 -48.78 -22.60 30.48
C ASP A 698 -48.07 -22.86 29.14
N LEU A 699 -48.86 -23.10 28.07
CA LEU A 699 -48.33 -23.35 26.72
C LEU A 699 -47.60 -22.13 26.12
N ASN A 700 -47.85 -20.93 26.64
CA ASN A 700 -47.16 -19.70 26.23
C ASN A 700 -45.84 -19.51 26.99
N GLY A 701 -45.54 -20.35 27.98
CA GLY A 701 -44.35 -20.29 28.82
C GLY A 701 -44.46 -19.29 29.96
N ASN A 702 -45.66 -18.90 30.38
CA ASN A 702 -45.83 -18.14 31.61
C ASN A 702 -45.88 -19.09 32.81
N LEU A 703 -45.21 -18.73 33.90
CA LEU A 703 -45.25 -19.51 35.13
C LEU A 703 -46.67 -19.47 35.70
N ILE A 704 -47.31 -20.64 35.90
CA ILE A 704 -48.65 -20.77 36.49
C ILE A 704 -48.60 -21.27 37.94
N SER A 705 -47.50 -21.90 38.36
CA SER A 705 -47.26 -22.26 39.75
C SER A 705 -45.77 -22.42 40.04
N ASP A 706 -45.31 -21.87 41.16
CA ASP A 706 -43.97 -22.12 41.73
C ASP A 706 -44.01 -22.98 43.01
N GLY A 707 -45.18 -23.55 43.32
CA GLY A 707 -45.41 -24.33 44.55
C GLY A 707 -45.68 -23.49 45.81
N VAL A 708 -45.54 -22.17 45.75
CA VAL A 708 -45.87 -21.21 46.83
C VAL A 708 -47.02 -20.29 46.41
N ARG A 709 -47.04 -19.92 45.13
CA ARG A 709 -47.96 -19.00 44.47
C ARG A 709 -48.51 -19.67 43.22
N THR A 710 -49.78 -19.40 42.92
CA THR A 710 -50.34 -19.64 41.59
C THR A 710 -50.54 -18.33 40.85
N PHE A 711 -50.40 -18.36 39.54
CA PHE A 711 -50.45 -17.19 38.68
C PHE A 711 -51.47 -17.41 37.55
N GLU A 712 -52.26 -16.38 37.26
CA GLU A 712 -53.18 -16.37 36.13
C GLU A 712 -52.76 -15.27 35.16
N TRP A 713 -52.84 -15.57 33.86
CA TRP A 713 -52.39 -14.71 32.78
C TRP A 713 -53.56 -14.45 31.82
N ASP A 714 -53.66 -13.23 31.30
CA ASP A 714 -54.62 -12.95 30.24
C ASP A 714 -54.14 -13.48 28.87
N ALA A 715 -55.01 -13.39 27.87
CA ALA A 715 -54.69 -13.80 26.49
C ALA A 715 -53.52 -13.00 25.89
N GLU A 716 -53.19 -11.85 26.48
CA GLU A 716 -52.01 -11.07 26.14
C GLU A 716 -50.80 -11.45 27.01
N ASN A 717 -50.73 -12.60 27.70
CA ASN A 717 -49.57 -12.94 28.54
C ASN A 717 -49.20 -11.86 29.59
N ARG A 718 -50.18 -11.10 30.10
CA ARG A 718 -49.99 -10.17 31.23
C ARG A 718 -50.49 -10.84 32.50
N LEU A 719 -49.77 -10.67 33.60
CA LEU A 719 -50.11 -11.25 34.90
C LEU A 719 -51.37 -10.58 35.44
N VAL A 720 -52.49 -11.30 35.52
CA VAL A 720 -53.77 -10.75 36.01
C VAL A 720 -54.13 -11.19 37.42
N THR A 721 -53.58 -12.32 37.89
CA THR A 721 -53.82 -12.79 39.26
C THR A 721 -52.56 -13.41 39.86
N VAL A 722 -52.30 -13.16 41.15
CA VAL A 722 -51.42 -13.98 42.00
C VAL A 722 -52.23 -14.48 43.18
N THR A 723 -52.19 -15.78 43.48
CA THR A 723 -52.78 -16.34 44.71
C THR A 723 -51.69 -16.99 45.55
N ILE A 724 -51.60 -16.62 46.83
CA ILE A 724 -50.68 -17.24 47.79
C ILE A 724 -51.33 -18.54 48.30
N ILE A 725 -50.76 -19.69 47.95
CA ILE A 725 -51.37 -21.01 48.20
C ILE A 725 -51.62 -21.24 49.70
N ALA A 726 -50.77 -20.70 50.57
CA ALA A 726 -50.85 -20.93 52.02
C ALA A 726 -51.93 -20.14 52.74
N THR A 727 -52.17 -18.90 52.31
CA THR A 727 -53.10 -17.99 52.98
C THR A 727 -54.42 -17.87 52.22
N GLY A 728 -54.45 -18.28 50.95
CA GLY A 728 -55.57 -18.00 50.06
C GLY A 728 -55.67 -16.52 49.63
N HIS A 729 -54.72 -15.69 50.06
CA HIS A 729 -54.65 -14.28 49.67
C HIS A 729 -54.53 -14.16 48.15
N ARG A 730 -55.36 -13.32 47.54
CA ARG A 730 -55.45 -13.15 46.09
C ARG A 730 -55.27 -11.68 45.72
N SER A 731 -54.29 -11.43 44.86
CA SER A 731 -54.02 -10.13 44.25
C SER A 731 -54.48 -10.16 42.79
N GLU A 732 -55.27 -9.19 42.37
CA GLU A 732 -55.78 -9.05 41.00
C GLU A 732 -55.26 -7.75 40.37
N PHE A 733 -54.84 -7.83 39.11
CA PHE A 733 -54.20 -6.73 38.38
C PHE A 733 -55.02 -6.32 37.15
N GLY A 734 -55.37 -5.04 37.08
CA GLY A 734 -56.04 -4.44 35.92
C GLY A 734 -55.07 -3.68 35.01
N TYR A 735 -55.30 -3.74 33.70
CA TYR A 735 -54.46 -3.09 32.69
C TYR A 735 -55.27 -2.21 31.74
N ASP A 736 -54.68 -1.12 31.26
CA ASP A 736 -55.24 -0.35 30.16
C ASP A 736 -54.89 -0.94 28.78
N GLY A 737 -55.39 -0.32 27.70
CA GLY A 737 -55.12 -0.72 26.33
C GLY A 737 -53.66 -0.53 25.88
N LEU A 738 -52.81 0.07 26.70
CA LEU A 738 -51.36 0.21 26.47
C LEU A 738 -50.56 -0.83 27.26
N GLY A 739 -51.23 -1.70 28.01
CA GLY A 739 -50.57 -2.71 28.86
C GLY A 739 -50.00 -2.15 30.16
N ARG A 740 -50.37 -0.93 30.56
CA ARG A 740 -49.96 -0.34 31.83
C ARG A 740 -50.89 -0.81 32.94
N ARG A 741 -50.34 -1.12 34.11
CA ARG A 741 -51.11 -1.63 35.25
C ARG A 741 -51.84 -0.48 35.94
N VAL A 742 -53.15 -0.40 35.74
CA VAL A 742 -53.99 0.72 36.22
C VAL A 742 -54.74 0.39 37.51
N GLU A 743 -54.70 -0.87 37.97
CA GLU A 743 -55.42 -1.29 39.17
C GLU A 743 -54.75 -2.48 39.85
N ILE A 744 -54.76 -2.47 41.19
CA ILE A 744 -54.40 -3.61 42.03
C ILE A 744 -55.49 -3.77 43.10
N ILE A 745 -56.14 -4.93 43.10
CA ILE A 745 -57.11 -5.35 44.12
C ILE A 745 -56.50 -6.46 44.97
N GLU A 746 -56.53 -6.30 46.28
CA GLU A 746 -56.16 -7.33 47.24
C GLU A 746 -57.41 -7.94 47.86
N LYS A 747 -57.42 -9.27 47.98
CA LYS A 747 -58.51 -10.02 48.60
C LYS A 747 -57.98 -11.05 49.58
N ASP A 748 -58.65 -11.13 50.73
CA ASP A 748 -58.41 -12.14 51.74
C ASP A 748 -59.64 -13.05 51.89
N PRO A 749 -59.45 -14.36 52.10
CA PRO A 749 -60.56 -15.25 52.41
C PRO A 749 -61.11 -14.95 53.80
N ASP A 750 -62.44 -14.86 53.90
CA ASP A 750 -63.12 -14.87 55.20
C ASP A 750 -63.14 -16.28 55.82
N ALA A 751 -63.77 -16.43 56.99
CA ALA A 751 -63.87 -17.72 57.67
C ALA A 751 -64.61 -18.83 56.87
N THR A 752 -65.31 -18.46 55.78
CA THR A 752 -65.99 -19.38 54.87
C THR A 752 -65.22 -19.61 53.56
N GLN A 753 -63.99 -19.09 53.45
CA GLN A 753 -63.16 -19.08 52.25
C GLN A 753 -63.71 -18.23 51.10
N THR A 754 -64.64 -17.31 51.37
CA THR A 754 -65.12 -16.34 50.39
C THR A 754 -64.15 -15.16 50.34
N LEU A 755 -63.70 -14.78 49.14
CA LEU A 755 -62.72 -13.71 48.96
C LEU A 755 -63.36 -12.32 49.15
N GLN A 756 -62.87 -11.58 50.15
CA GLN A 756 -63.30 -10.21 50.46
C GLN A 756 -62.24 -9.21 50.03
N ILE A 757 -62.64 -8.10 49.41
CA ILE A 757 -61.72 -7.02 49.02
C ILE A 757 -61.19 -6.33 50.27
N THR A 758 -59.87 -6.38 50.47
CA THR A 758 -59.17 -5.71 51.58
C THR A 758 -58.44 -4.44 51.14
N SER A 759 -58.11 -4.32 49.85
CA SER A 759 -57.60 -3.10 49.25
C SER A 759 -57.99 -3.03 47.77
N ASP A 760 -58.30 -1.83 47.27
CA ASP A 760 -58.52 -1.54 45.85
C ASP A 760 -57.87 -0.18 45.55
N LYS A 761 -56.85 -0.20 44.69
CA LYS A 761 -56.02 0.94 44.33
C LYS A 761 -55.99 1.12 42.83
N LYS A 762 -56.21 2.36 42.38
CA LYS A 762 -56.12 2.76 40.98
C LYS A 762 -54.85 3.56 40.73
N TYR A 763 -54.25 3.42 39.55
CA TYR A 763 -53.00 4.08 39.18
C TYR A 763 -53.17 4.91 37.91
N LEU A 764 -52.76 6.17 37.97
CA LEU A 764 -52.69 7.06 36.81
C LEU A 764 -51.27 7.12 36.29
N TRP A 765 -51.11 6.96 34.98
CA TRP A 765 -49.81 6.92 34.32
C TRP A 765 -49.57 8.17 33.47
N ASP A 766 -48.35 8.70 33.55
CA ASP A 766 -47.81 9.68 32.60
C ASP A 766 -46.72 8.99 31.75
N GLY A 767 -47.03 8.74 30.48
CA GLY A 767 -46.20 7.88 29.63
C GLY A 767 -46.01 6.48 30.23
N VAL A 768 -44.77 6.19 30.64
CA VAL A 768 -44.30 4.91 31.24
C VAL A 768 -44.03 5.00 32.74
N GLU A 769 -44.38 6.11 33.39
CA GLU A 769 -44.24 6.28 34.84
C GLU A 769 -45.61 6.40 35.52
N ILE A 770 -45.74 5.87 36.73
CA ILE A 770 -46.95 6.07 37.55
C ILE A 770 -46.87 7.46 38.19
N ALA A 771 -47.84 8.31 37.88
CA ALA A 771 -47.93 9.67 38.40
C ALA A 771 -48.75 9.75 39.69
N GLU A 772 -49.82 8.95 39.82
CA GLU A 772 -50.69 8.97 41.00
C GLU A 772 -51.18 7.58 41.40
N GLU A 773 -51.31 7.36 42.72
CA GLU A 773 -52.14 6.31 43.32
C GLU A 773 -53.45 6.96 43.79
N ARG A 774 -54.57 6.30 43.54
CA ARG A 774 -55.91 6.75 43.91
C ARG A 774 -56.67 5.67 44.65
N ASP A 775 -57.71 6.11 45.36
CA ASP A 775 -58.65 5.20 46.02
C ASP A 775 -59.48 4.35 45.04
N SER A 776 -60.29 3.44 45.57
CA SER A 776 -61.12 2.51 44.79
C SER A 776 -62.11 3.19 43.84
N THR A 777 -62.54 4.42 44.15
CA THR A 777 -63.44 5.21 43.31
C THR A 777 -62.71 5.92 42.16
N GLY A 778 -61.37 6.02 42.25
CA GLY A 778 -60.54 6.80 41.33
C GLY A 778 -60.66 8.32 41.50
N ALA A 779 -61.45 8.79 42.47
CA ALA A 779 -61.74 10.21 42.67
C ALA A 779 -60.66 10.92 43.50
N ASN A 780 -60.14 10.28 44.55
CA ASN A 780 -59.18 10.90 45.46
C ASN A 780 -57.76 10.36 45.26
N VAL A 781 -56.79 11.28 45.23
CA VAL A 781 -55.36 10.95 45.15
C VAL A 781 -54.86 10.56 46.54
N THR A 782 -54.38 9.33 46.69
CA THR A 782 -53.77 8.83 47.93
C THR A 782 -52.26 9.02 47.94
N LYS A 783 -51.60 9.00 46.77
CA LYS A 783 -50.20 9.40 46.61
C LYS A 783 -49.98 10.07 45.26
N ARG A 784 -49.14 11.11 45.24
CA ARG A 784 -48.65 11.72 44.00
C ARG A 784 -47.15 11.52 43.88
N PHE A 785 -46.72 10.86 42.82
CA PHE A 785 -45.34 10.47 42.59
C PHE A 785 -44.61 11.49 41.72
N TYR A 786 -43.32 11.63 42.00
CA TYR A 786 -42.36 12.45 41.28
C TYR A 786 -41.06 11.65 41.14
N SER A 787 -40.20 12.05 40.21
CA SER A 787 -38.91 11.37 40.00
C SER A 787 -38.05 11.29 41.26
N GLN A 788 -38.14 12.26 42.17
CA GLN A 788 -37.33 12.29 43.40
C GLN A 788 -38.08 11.85 44.66
N GLY A 789 -39.35 11.49 44.59
CA GLY A 789 -40.12 11.21 45.80
C GLY A 789 -41.62 11.12 45.57
N PHE A 790 -42.40 11.24 46.64
CA PHE A 790 -43.85 11.33 46.55
C PHE A 790 -44.44 12.18 47.67
N VAL A 791 -45.65 12.66 47.43
CA VAL A 791 -46.50 13.30 48.43
C VAL A 791 -47.58 12.30 48.84
N ASP A 792 -47.64 11.99 50.13
CA ASP A 792 -48.62 11.08 50.71
C ASP A 792 -49.97 11.80 50.95
N SER A 793 -51.02 11.04 51.21
CA SER A 793 -52.41 11.52 51.41
C SER A 793 -52.55 12.54 52.55
N ASP A 794 -51.66 12.48 53.54
CA ASP A 794 -51.59 13.42 54.67
C ASP A 794 -50.80 14.71 54.36
N GLY A 795 -50.30 14.85 53.12
CA GLY A 795 -49.49 15.99 52.67
C GLY A 795 -47.99 15.85 52.95
N THR A 796 -47.54 14.74 53.55
CA THR A 796 -46.13 14.51 53.83
C THR A 796 -45.34 14.35 52.54
N ILE A 797 -44.27 15.12 52.40
CA ILE A 797 -43.30 15.00 51.30
C ILE A 797 -42.20 14.02 51.72
N LEU A 798 -42.03 12.96 50.94
CA LEU A 798 -41.01 11.94 51.12
C LEU A 798 -40.11 11.89 49.89
N LEU A 799 -38.79 11.93 50.11
CA LEU A 799 -37.76 11.94 49.07
C LEU A 799 -37.03 10.60 49.04
N TYR A 800 -36.69 10.13 47.83
CA TYR A 800 -35.92 8.93 47.62
C TYR A 800 -34.42 9.22 47.67
N THR A 801 -33.66 8.35 48.35
CA THR A 801 -32.24 8.15 48.02
C THR A 801 -32.12 6.88 47.16
N ARG A 802 -31.22 6.90 46.17
CA ARG A 802 -31.07 5.81 45.19
C ARG A 802 -29.62 5.35 45.10
N ASP A 803 -29.42 4.08 44.76
CA ASP A 803 -28.11 3.56 44.37
C ASP A 803 -27.79 3.82 42.88
N HIS A 804 -26.63 3.33 42.41
CA HIS A 804 -26.16 3.52 41.03
C HIS A 804 -27.04 2.84 39.97
N LEU A 805 -27.89 1.89 40.36
CA LEU A 805 -28.86 1.22 39.50
C LEU A 805 -30.23 1.90 39.54
N GLY A 806 -30.38 2.93 40.38
CA GLY A 806 -31.65 3.63 40.58
C GLY A 806 -32.59 2.96 41.60
N SER A 807 -32.13 1.95 42.33
CA SER A 807 -32.92 1.29 43.38
C SER A 807 -33.07 2.18 44.60
N ILE A 808 -34.25 2.22 45.20
CA ILE A 808 -34.53 3.10 46.34
C ILE A 808 -33.92 2.52 47.62
N ARG A 809 -32.95 3.23 48.20
CA ARG A 809 -32.25 2.83 49.43
C ARG A 809 -32.91 3.41 50.66
N GLU A 810 -33.37 4.65 50.60
CA GLU A 810 -34.04 5.29 51.74
C GLU A 810 -35.19 6.18 51.28
N LEU A 811 -36.16 6.32 52.19
CA LEU A 811 -37.16 7.38 52.16
C LEU A 811 -36.84 8.36 53.29
N VAL A 812 -36.65 9.62 52.95
CA VAL A 812 -36.40 10.68 53.93
C VAL A 812 -37.50 11.73 53.86
N ASP A 813 -37.94 12.23 55.02
CA ASP A 813 -38.82 13.39 55.03
C ASP A 813 -38.03 14.70 54.84
N VAL A 814 -38.74 15.82 54.67
CA VAL A 814 -38.13 17.15 54.50
C VAL A 814 -37.28 17.61 55.69
N SER A 815 -37.42 16.96 56.84
CA SER A 815 -36.59 17.18 58.03
C SER A 815 -35.39 16.22 58.08
N GLN A 816 -35.12 15.48 57.00
CA GLN A 816 -34.05 14.49 56.84
C GLN A 816 -34.18 13.27 57.77
N ASN A 817 -35.35 13.01 58.34
CA ASN A 817 -35.55 11.77 59.10
C ASN A 817 -35.77 10.61 58.15
N VAL A 818 -35.06 9.50 58.38
CA VAL A 818 -35.25 8.27 57.60
C VAL A 818 -36.57 7.61 57.99
N ARG A 819 -37.50 7.53 57.04
CA ARG A 819 -38.85 6.97 57.19
C ARG A 819 -38.94 5.52 56.72
N ALA A 820 -38.05 5.11 55.82
CA ALA A 820 -37.68 3.73 55.57
C ALA A 820 -36.26 3.62 55.02
N ARG A 821 -35.64 2.46 55.24
CA ARG A 821 -34.37 2.07 54.66
C ARG A 821 -34.42 0.63 54.19
N TYR A 822 -33.85 0.39 53.01
CA TYR A 822 -33.85 -0.89 52.33
C TYR A 822 -32.44 -1.29 51.92
N ASP A 823 -32.13 -2.56 52.09
CA ASP A 823 -30.99 -3.22 51.49
C ASP A 823 -31.46 -4.25 50.46
N TYR A 824 -30.66 -4.44 49.42
CA TYR A 824 -30.91 -5.40 48.36
C TYR A 824 -29.71 -6.33 48.23
N ASP A 825 -29.98 -7.61 48.02
CA ASP A 825 -28.98 -8.53 47.50
C ASP A 825 -28.74 -8.29 45.99
N PRO A 826 -27.76 -8.95 45.35
CA PRO A 826 -27.48 -8.75 43.93
C PRO A 826 -28.66 -9.02 42.99
N TYR A 827 -29.61 -9.88 43.35
CA TYR A 827 -30.81 -10.17 42.55
C TYR A 827 -32.04 -9.39 43.06
N GLY A 828 -31.82 -8.38 43.90
CA GLY A 828 -32.86 -7.47 44.32
C GLY A 828 -33.82 -8.02 45.37
N ARG A 829 -33.43 -9.04 46.14
CA ARG A 829 -34.20 -9.42 47.34
C ARG A 829 -34.12 -8.30 48.35
N LEU A 830 -35.28 -7.71 48.64
CA LEU A 830 -35.44 -6.57 49.53
C LEU A 830 -35.40 -7.01 51.01
N THR A 831 -34.52 -6.38 51.78
CA THR A 831 -34.54 -6.41 53.25
C THR A 831 -34.86 -5.01 53.76
N LYS A 832 -35.97 -4.84 54.49
CA LYS A 832 -36.27 -3.57 55.16
C LYS A 832 -35.47 -3.48 56.46
N VAL A 833 -34.56 -2.52 56.52
CA VAL A 833 -33.63 -2.33 57.63
C VAL A 833 -34.28 -1.52 58.76
N GLN A 834 -35.05 -0.49 58.42
CA GLN A 834 -35.78 0.33 59.40
C GLN A 834 -36.94 1.10 58.77
N GLY A 835 -37.81 1.64 59.62
CA GLY A 835 -38.82 2.66 59.27
C GLY A 835 -40.26 2.18 59.24
N VAL A 836 -41.20 3.15 59.26
CA VAL A 836 -42.65 2.94 59.43
C VAL A 836 -43.49 3.31 58.20
N LYS A 837 -42.89 3.91 57.16
CA LYS A 837 -43.56 4.28 55.91
C LYS A 837 -42.87 3.59 54.74
N ASP A 838 -43.62 2.87 53.91
CA ASP A 838 -43.05 2.12 52.80
C ASP A 838 -43.09 2.85 51.46
N SER A 839 -42.02 2.66 50.68
CA SER A 839 -41.97 3.09 49.29
C SER A 839 -42.80 2.16 48.43
N LEU A 840 -43.52 2.75 47.47
CA LEU A 840 -44.19 1.97 46.44
C LEU A 840 -43.19 1.38 45.43
N PHE A 841 -42.08 2.07 45.19
CA PHE A 841 -41.03 1.64 44.27
C PHE A 841 -39.80 1.11 45.02
N GLY A 842 -39.12 0.13 44.44
CA GLY A 842 -37.96 -0.54 45.05
C GLY A 842 -36.79 -0.72 44.10
N LEU A 843 -36.46 -1.97 43.78
CA LEU A 843 -35.35 -2.37 42.91
C LEU A 843 -35.42 -1.67 41.56
N THR A 844 -34.36 -0.95 41.18
CA THR A 844 -34.24 -0.22 39.89
C THR A 844 -35.45 0.68 39.52
N GLY A 845 -36.27 1.07 40.50
CA GLY A 845 -37.50 1.83 40.28
C GLY A 845 -38.75 0.99 39.94
N TYR A 846 -38.71 -0.34 40.02
CA TYR A 846 -39.89 -1.18 39.86
C TYR A 846 -40.91 -0.96 40.98
N LEU A 847 -42.19 -1.16 40.65
CA LEU A 847 -43.27 -1.24 41.62
C LEU A 847 -43.06 -2.50 42.50
N TRP A 848 -42.85 -2.32 43.80
CA TRP A 848 -42.70 -3.42 44.74
C TRP A 848 -44.06 -3.88 45.25
N HIS A 849 -44.40 -5.15 45.01
CA HIS A 849 -45.67 -5.74 45.45
C HIS A 849 -45.43 -6.69 46.62
N ALA A 850 -45.59 -6.18 47.84
CA ALA A 850 -45.20 -6.85 49.07
C ALA A 850 -45.90 -8.21 49.28
N GLN A 851 -47.19 -8.31 48.92
CA GLN A 851 -48.03 -9.49 49.11
C GLN A 851 -47.53 -10.68 48.28
N SER A 852 -47.08 -10.42 47.05
CA SER A 852 -46.54 -11.46 46.17
C SER A 852 -45.02 -11.62 46.27
N GLY A 853 -44.32 -10.61 46.78
CA GLY A 853 -42.86 -10.53 46.76
C GLY A 853 -42.26 -10.31 45.37
N LEU A 854 -43.06 -9.83 44.41
CA LEU A 854 -42.61 -9.57 43.04
C LEU A 854 -42.26 -8.09 42.83
N ASN A 855 -41.23 -7.85 42.02
CA ASN A 855 -40.97 -6.55 41.44
C ASN A 855 -41.74 -6.45 40.11
N LEU A 856 -42.72 -5.56 40.05
CA LEU A 856 -43.61 -5.42 38.91
C LEU A 856 -43.07 -4.35 37.96
N ALA A 857 -42.36 -4.79 36.91
CA ALA A 857 -42.02 -3.92 35.79
C ALA A 857 -43.27 -3.65 34.92
N LEU A 858 -43.11 -2.79 33.90
CA LEU A 858 -44.21 -2.43 33.02
C LEU A 858 -44.79 -3.64 32.29
N HIS A 859 -43.93 -4.46 31.66
CA HIS A 859 -44.37 -5.58 30.83
C HIS A 859 -44.20 -6.97 31.44
N ARG A 860 -43.37 -7.10 32.49
CA ARG A 860 -43.12 -8.39 33.16
C ARG A 860 -43.06 -8.24 34.67
N ALA A 861 -43.32 -9.35 35.36
CA ALA A 861 -43.06 -9.47 36.79
C ALA A 861 -41.73 -10.19 37.03
N TYR A 862 -40.86 -9.58 37.83
CA TYR A 862 -39.58 -10.11 38.24
C TYR A 862 -39.68 -10.75 39.62
N ASP A 863 -39.18 -11.98 39.74
CA ASP A 863 -39.06 -12.65 41.03
C ASP A 863 -37.62 -12.56 41.55
N PRO A 864 -37.34 -11.72 42.56
CA PRO A 864 -36.01 -11.61 43.14
C PRO A 864 -35.61 -12.87 43.92
N ASN A 865 -36.56 -13.70 44.37
CA ASN A 865 -36.25 -14.97 45.03
C ASN A 865 -35.73 -16.00 44.02
N ALA A 866 -36.32 -16.05 42.82
CA ALA A 866 -35.86 -16.93 41.76
C ALA A 866 -34.75 -16.32 40.88
N GLY A 867 -34.45 -15.02 41.04
CA GLY A 867 -33.46 -14.30 40.25
C GLY A 867 -33.82 -14.17 38.76
N ARG A 868 -35.10 -14.27 38.40
CA ARG A 868 -35.56 -14.36 37.01
C ARG A 868 -36.94 -13.76 36.78
N TRP A 869 -37.26 -13.49 35.52
CA TRP A 869 -38.63 -13.17 35.08
C TRP A 869 -39.52 -14.40 35.17
N ILE A 870 -40.79 -14.22 35.57
CA ILE A 870 -41.75 -15.34 35.68
C ILE A 870 -42.54 -15.58 34.37
N SER A 871 -42.35 -14.75 33.36
CA SER A 871 -42.84 -14.95 32.00
C SER A 871 -41.71 -14.79 30.99
N ARG A 872 -41.88 -15.41 29.80
CA ARG A 872 -40.97 -15.23 28.67
C ARG A 872 -40.94 -13.77 28.24
N ASP A 873 -39.80 -13.35 27.68
CA ASP A 873 -39.69 -12.04 27.06
C ASP A 873 -40.72 -11.83 25.92
N PRO A 874 -41.64 -10.85 26.03
CA PRO A 874 -42.63 -10.56 25.01
C PRO A 874 -42.02 -10.18 23.65
N ILE A 875 -40.79 -9.64 23.61
CA ILE A 875 -40.15 -9.18 22.36
C ILE A 875 -39.71 -10.33 21.45
N MET A 876 -39.53 -11.54 22.00
CA MET A 876 -39.11 -12.73 21.24
C MET A 876 -40.30 -13.55 20.68
N ASN A 877 -41.53 -13.05 20.81
CA ASN A 877 -42.72 -13.70 20.24
C ASN A 877 -43.22 -12.88 19.03
N PRO A 878 -42.99 -13.34 17.78
CA PRO A 878 -43.20 -12.55 16.57
C PRO A 878 -44.66 -12.13 16.28
N THR A 879 -45.63 -12.61 17.05
CA THR A 879 -47.07 -12.38 16.81
C THR A 879 -47.72 -11.31 17.69
N ARG A 880 -47.01 -10.66 18.61
CA ARG A 880 -47.62 -9.73 19.60
C ARG A 880 -47.17 -8.26 19.53
N LEU A 881 -46.79 -7.76 18.34
CA LEU A 881 -46.61 -6.31 18.10
C LEU A 881 -47.86 -5.66 17.48
N ILE A 882 -49.05 -6.08 17.91
CA ILE A 882 -50.31 -5.45 17.52
C ILE A 882 -51.15 -5.19 18.79
N THR A 883 -50.74 -4.20 19.58
CA THR A 883 -51.61 -3.60 20.62
C THR A 883 -51.80 -2.12 20.27
N PRO A 884 -53.01 -1.54 20.38
CA PRO A 884 -53.42 -0.37 19.59
C PRO A 884 -52.87 1.00 20.02
N GLY A 885 -51.79 1.05 20.81
CA GLY A 885 -51.13 2.28 21.25
C GLY A 885 -50.04 2.80 20.33
N LEU A 886 -49.38 1.92 19.57
CA LEU A 886 -48.34 2.29 18.61
C LEU A 886 -48.86 2.50 17.18
N THR A 887 -50.19 2.49 17.00
CA THR A 887 -50.85 2.53 15.68
C THR A 887 -50.70 3.86 14.94
N GLY A 888 -50.06 4.88 15.54
CA GLY A 888 -49.64 6.09 14.84
C GLY A 888 -48.40 5.91 13.95
N MET A 889 -47.59 4.87 14.18
CA MET A 889 -46.26 4.73 13.55
C MET A 889 -46.16 3.58 12.54
N LEU A 890 -47.22 2.77 12.38
CA LEU A 890 -47.23 1.61 11.49
C LEU A 890 -48.11 1.87 10.26
N ARG A 891 -47.63 2.69 9.32
CA ARG A 891 -48.11 2.70 7.93
C ARG A 891 -47.01 2.24 6.97
N ALA A 892 -46.93 0.92 6.74
CA ALA A 892 -46.60 0.31 5.45
C ALA A 892 -46.58 -1.22 5.61
N GLY A 893 -47.30 -1.93 4.74
CA GLY A 893 -47.50 -3.40 4.75
C GLY A 893 -46.27 -4.26 4.45
N VAL A 894 -45.10 -3.91 4.98
CA VAL A 894 -43.84 -4.67 4.85
C VAL A 894 -43.53 -5.46 6.13
N VAL A 895 -44.12 -5.08 7.26
CA VAL A 895 -43.78 -5.61 8.60
C VAL A 895 -44.34 -7.02 8.85
N THR A 896 -45.42 -7.43 8.19
CA THR A 896 -46.04 -8.76 8.39
C THR A 896 -45.19 -9.93 7.89
N LYS A 897 -44.15 -9.68 7.07
CA LYS A 897 -43.30 -10.73 6.47
C LYS A 897 -41.91 -10.85 7.09
N LEU A 898 -41.42 -9.79 7.76
CA LEU A 898 -40.07 -9.73 8.35
C LEU A 898 -40.00 -10.27 9.78
N ILE A 899 -41.13 -10.27 10.49
CA ILE A 899 -41.20 -10.79 11.86
C ILE A 899 -41.49 -12.31 11.86
N SER A 900 -42.09 -12.85 10.79
CA SER A 900 -42.35 -14.29 10.63
C SER A 900 -41.14 -15.12 10.15
N SER A 901 -40.00 -14.49 9.83
CA SER A 901 -38.78 -15.18 9.37
C SER A 901 -37.65 -15.19 10.42
N VAL A 902 -37.95 -14.79 11.66
CA VAL A 902 -37.09 -15.12 12.79
C VAL A 902 -37.56 -16.49 13.24
N ASP A 903 -37.06 -17.54 12.57
CA ASP A 903 -37.24 -18.90 13.06
C ASP A 903 -36.68 -18.92 14.48
N ALA A 904 -37.52 -19.29 15.44
CA ALA A 904 -37.16 -19.41 16.86
C ALA A 904 -35.97 -20.36 17.10
N GLU A 905 -35.53 -21.10 16.07
CA GLU A 905 -34.39 -22.02 16.03
C GLU A 905 -33.05 -21.37 15.62
N SER A 906 -33.01 -20.08 15.26
CA SER A 906 -31.77 -19.38 14.85
C SER A 906 -31.12 -18.51 15.94
N LEU A 907 -31.72 -18.47 17.14
CA LEU A 907 -31.02 -17.99 18.33
C LEU A 907 -29.99 -19.06 18.74
N PRO A 908 -28.77 -18.70 19.18
CA PRO A 908 -27.85 -19.68 19.74
C PRO A 908 -28.60 -20.48 20.81
N ASP A 909 -28.63 -21.81 20.68
CA ASP A 909 -29.12 -22.71 21.74
C ASP A 909 -28.54 -22.23 23.08
N GLY A 910 -29.36 -21.58 23.92
CA GLY A 910 -28.91 -21.02 25.20
C GLY A 910 -29.38 -19.61 25.59
N SER A 911 -30.15 -18.87 24.79
CA SER A 911 -30.71 -17.59 25.26
C SER A 911 -31.83 -17.83 26.29
N ASN A 912 -31.50 -17.69 27.58
CA ASN A 912 -32.47 -17.81 28.67
C ASN A 912 -33.44 -16.62 28.65
N VAL A 913 -34.61 -16.81 28.01
CA VAL A 913 -35.69 -15.81 27.85
C VAL A 913 -36.35 -15.35 29.15
N TYR A 914 -35.94 -15.93 30.28
CA TYR A 914 -36.36 -15.54 31.62
C TYR A 914 -35.23 -14.87 32.41
N SER A 915 -34.01 -14.80 31.86
CA SER A 915 -32.86 -14.23 32.58
C SER A 915 -33.06 -12.75 32.86
N TYR A 916 -32.75 -12.35 34.09
CA TYR A 916 -32.66 -10.95 34.46
C TYR A 916 -31.30 -10.40 34.06
N VAL A 917 -31.29 -9.44 33.14
CA VAL A 917 -30.12 -8.68 32.67
C VAL A 917 -28.85 -9.52 32.38
N GLY A 918 -29.04 -10.68 31.74
CA GLY A 918 -27.94 -11.58 31.36
C GLY A 918 -27.16 -12.13 32.56
N ASN A 919 -27.79 -12.25 33.73
CA ASN A 919 -27.18 -12.67 34.98
C ASN A 919 -26.09 -11.70 35.50
N ASN A 920 -26.16 -10.41 35.11
CA ASN A 920 -25.28 -9.35 35.60
C ASN A 920 -26.06 -8.20 36.28
N PRO A 921 -26.76 -8.48 37.40
CA PRO A 921 -27.69 -7.54 38.01
C PRO A 921 -27.03 -6.41 38.81
N LEU A 922 -25.71 -6.46 39.03
CA LEU A 922 -24.96 -5.39 39.68
C LEU A 922 -24.61 -4.23 38.74
N ASN A 923 -24.64 -4.46 37.42
CA ASN A 923 -24.19 -3.49 36.40
C ASN A 923 -25.27 -3.08 35.41
N ASN A 924 -26.30 -3.91 35.25
CA ASN A 924 -27.33 -3.74 34.22
C ASN A 924 -28.71 -3.65 34.85
N ILE A 925 -29.62 -2.95 34.17
CA ILE A 925 -31.02 -2.80 34.54
C ILE A 925 -31.92 -3.15 33.36
N ASP A 926 -33.15 -3.60 33.62
CA ASP A 926 -34.19 -3.82 32.60
C ASP A 926 -35.47 -3.06 32.99
N PRO A 927 -35.50 -1.72 32.88
CA PRO A 927 -36.54 -0.89 33.52
C PRO A 927 -37.97 -1.19 33.06
N LEU A 928 -38.14 -1.73 31.85
CA LEU A 928 -39.44 -2.04 31.27
C LEU A 928 -39.85 -3.50 31.47
N GLY A 929 -38.92 -4.36 31.88
CA GLY A 929 -39.12 -5.80 31.84
C GLY A 929 -39.27 -6.28 30.41
N LEU A 930 -38.49 -5.73 29.50
CA LEU A 930 -38.31 -6.23 28.13
C LEU A 930 -36.80 -6.29 27.95
N GLN A 931 -36.22 -7.46 27.69
CA GLN A 931 -34.86 -7.49 27.19
C GLN A 931 -34.89 -6.89 25.80
N GLY A 932 -34.81 -5.57 25.73
CA GLY A 932 -34.20 -4.90 24.61
C GLY A 932 -32.83 -5.52 24.48
N LEU A 933 -32.69 -6.40 23.48
CA LEU A 933 -31.45 -7.00 22.97
C LEU A 933 -30.24 -6.41 23.70
N THR A 934 -29.73 -7.12 24.71
CA THR A 934 -28.81 -6.64 25.75
C THR A 934 -27.39 -6.34 25.24
N SER A 935 -27.26 -6.00 23.97
CA SER A 935 -26.28 -5.05 23.47
C SER A 935 -26.81 -4.51 22.15
N CYS A 936 -26.72 -3.19 21.93
CA CYS A 936 -26.90 -2.62 20.59
C CYS A 936 -26.08 -3.39 19.55
N ASP A 937 -24.95 -3.97 19.96
CA ASP A 937 -24.12 -4.83 19.12
C ASP A 937 -24.81 -6.11 18.66
N ALA A 938 -25.59 -6.81 19.50
CA ALA A 938 -26.31 -8.01 19.07
C ALA A 938 -27.40 -7.69 18.02
N SER A 939 -28.15 -6.59 18.20
CA SER A 939 -29.17 -6.14 17.25
C SER A 939 -28.55 -5.66 15.93
N ILE A 940 -27.46 -4.88 16.02
CA ILE A 940 -26.69 -4.44 14.86
C ILE A 940 -26.15 -5.68 14.13
N MET A 941 -25.60 -6.66 14.85
CA MET A 941 -25.09 -7.89 14.26
C MET A 941 -26.19 -8.72 13.60
N ASN A 942 -27.39 -8.77 14.16
CA ASN A 942 -28.53 -9.43 13.52
C ASN A 942 -28.98 -8.69 12.26
N CYS A 943 -29.07 -7.36 12.29
CA CYS A 943 -29.35 -6.58 11.09
C CYS A 943 -28.26 -6.74 10.03
N LEU A 944 -26.98 -6.80 10.42
CA LEU A 944 -25.84 -6.99 9.52
C LEU A 944 -25.72 -8.41 8.95
N ARG A 945 -26.35 -9.40 9.61
CA ARG A 945 -26.42 -10.80 9.14
C ARG A 945 -27.50 -11.03 8.09
N LEU A 946 -28.36 -10.06 7.83
CA LEU A 946 -29.36 -10.17 6.76
C LEU A 946 -28.67 -10.39 5.40
N PRO A 947 -29.22 -11.23 4.52
CA PRO A 947 -28.52 -11.65 3.32
C PRO A 947 -28.39 -10.53 2.27
N SER A 948 -29.36 -9.61 2.19
CA SER A 948 -29.32 -8.48 1.24
C SER A 948 -28.92 -7.16 1.91
N LEU A 949 -28.10 -6.36 1.21
CA LEU A 949 -27.61 -5.06 1.67
C LEU A 949 -28.76 -4.08 1.92
N ALA A 950 -29.79 -4.12 1.09
CA ALA A 950 -31.00 -3.33 1.28
C ALA A 950 -31.77 -3.73 2.56
N ALA A 951 -31.85 -5.03 2.88
CA ALA A 951 -32.48 -5.48 4.12
C ALA A 951 -31.66 -5.09 5.36
N ARG A 952 -30.33 -5.11 5.28
CA ARG A 952 -29.45 -4.59 6.35
C ARG A 952 -29.73 -3.13 6.63
N VAL A 953 -29.80 -2.28 5.58
CA VAL A 953 -30.10 -0.85 5.71
C VAL A 953 -31.48 -0.62 6.30
N ALA A 954 -32.51 -1.34 5.82
CA ALA A 954 -33.87 -1.21 6.33
C ALA A 954 -33.98 -1.61 7.82
N CYS A 955 -33.35 -2.73 8.20
CA CYS A 955 -33.30 -3.18 9.59
C CYS A 955 -32.56 -2.19 10.50
N LEU A 956 -31.41 -1.68 10.05
CA LEU A 956 -30.63 -0.69 10.81
C LEU A 956 -31.34 0.67 10.92
N ARG A 957 -32.09 1.09 9.90
CA ARG A 957 -32.93 2.31 9.95
C ARG A 957 -34.06 2.18 10.95
N LEU A 958 -34.75 1.04 10.93
CA LEU A 958 -35.81 0.77 11.88
C LEU A 958 -35.28 0.71 13.31
N LEU A 959 -34.14 0.04 13.53
CA LEU A 959 -33.49 0.01 14.83
C LEU A 959 -33.12 1.43 15.29
N PHE A 960 -32.60 2.24 14.36
CA PHE A 960 -32.23 3.62 14.59
C PHE A 960 -33.42 4.51 15.00
N GLU A 961 -34.56 4.37 14.32
CA GLU A 961 -35.82 5.08 14.63
C GLU A 961 -36.37 4.68 16.01
N LEU A 962 -36.36 3.38 16.33
CA LEU A 962 -36.78 2.87 17.65
C LEU A 962 -35.95 3.45 18.81
N PHE A 963 -34.68 3.80 18.59
CA PHE A 963 -33.84 4.46 19.60
C PHE A 963 -34.13 5.95 19.74
N GLU A 964 -34.45 6.66 18.65
CA GLU A 964 -34.83 8.08 18.72
C GLU A 964 -36.20 8.27 19.41
N ASP A 965 -37.16 7.37 19.15
CA ASP A 965 -38.50 7.42 19.76
C ASP A 965 -38.50 7.00 21.25
N GLY A 966 -37.51 6.23 21.68
CA GLY A 966 -37.32 5.82 23.08
C GLY A 966 -36.74 6.91 24.00
N GLY A 967 -36.50 8.12 23.50
CA GLY A 967 -35.98 9.26 24.28
C GLY A 967 -34.52 9.14 24.75
N GLY A 968 -33.80 8.11 24.33
CA GLY A 968 -32.38 7.89 24.64
C GLY A 968 -31.44 8.38 23.52
N PRO A 969 -30.16 8.68 23.82
CA PRO A 969 -29.19 9.01 22.78
C PRO A 969 -28.92 7.79 21.88
N VAL A 970 -29.06 7.97 20.56
CA VAL A 970 -28.81 6.87 19.62
C VAL A 970 -27.36 6.39 19.74
N PRO A 971 -27.14 5.08 19.99
CA PRO A 971 -25.81 4.49 20.06
C PRO A 971 -24.96 4.79 18.81
N SER A 972 -23.73 5.23 19.02
CA SER A 972 -22.83 5.63 17.93
C SER A 972 -22.48 4.48 16.99
N ASN A 973 -22.39 3.25 17.50
CA ASN A 973 -22.24 2.03 16.72
C ASN A 973 -23.43 1.79 15.76
N LEU A 974 -24.66 2.07 16.19
CA LEU A 974 -25.86 1.96 15.35
C LEU A 974 -25.89 3.02 14.25
N ARG A 975 -25.67 4.30 14.61
CA ARG A 975 -25.55 5.41 13.64
C ARG A 975 -24.47 5.12 12.60
N ASN A 976 -23.32 4.61 13.03
CA ASN A 976 -22.21 4.26 12.15
C ASN A 976 -22.51 3.04 11.27
N ALA A 977 -23.15 2.01 11.82
CA ALA A 977 -23.57 0.84 11.05
C ALA A 977 -24.58 1.23 9.96
N LEU A 978 -25.57 2.06 10.31
CA LEU A 978 -26.57 2.56 9.38
C LEU A 978 -25.93 3.42 8.28
N ASN A 979 -25.04 4.35 8.63
CA ASN A 979 -24.34 5.19 7.66
C ASN A 979 -23.50 4.36 6.69
N ARG A 980 -22.71 3.41 7.20
CA ARG A 980 -21.89 2.52 6.36
C ARG A 980 -22.75 1.67 5.43
N ALA A 981 -23.82 1.05 5.94
CA ALA A 981 -24.70 0.23 5.13
C ALA A 981 -25.43 1.07 4.06
N SER A 982 -25.88 2.28 4.41
CA SER A 982 -26.54 3.21 3.48
C SER A 982 -25.59 3.68 2.38
N SER A 983 -24.35 4.03 2.72
CA SER A 983 -23.32 4.42 1.73
C SER A 983 -22.94 3.25 0.84
N ALA A 984 -22.82 2.03 1.37
CA ALA A 984 -22.53 0.85 0.58
C ALA A 984 -23.67 0.53 -0.41
N LEU A 985 -24.93 0.66 0.04
CA LEU A 985 -26.10 0.49 -0.83
C LEU A 985 -26.12 1.54 -1.93
N GLN A 986 -25.85 2.81 -1.60
CA GLN A 986 -25.78 3.89 -2.57
C GLN A 986 -24.68 3.66 -3.61
N ASN A 987 -23.47 3.29 -3.17
CA ASN A 987 -22.36 2.97 -4.08
C ASN A 987 -22.66 1.77 -4.98
N ALA A 988 -23.38 0.77 -4.48
CA ALA A 988 -23.76 -0.40 -5.28
C ALA A 988 -24.86 -0.06 -6.31
N ILE A 989 -25.83 0.79 -5.94
CA ILE A 989 -26.80 1.36 -6.86
C ILE A 989 -26.08 2.18 -7.93
N ASP A 990 -25.16 3.06 -7.55
CA ASP A 990 -24.40 3.88 -8.50
C ASP A 990 -23.54 2.98 -9.39
N HIS A 991 -22.80 2.02 -8.87
CA HIS A 991 -22.01 1.10 -9.69
C HIS A 991 -22.85 0.29 -10.70
N VAL A 992 -24.04 -0.17 -10.32
CA VAL A 992 -24.94 -0.93 -11.22
C VAL A 992 -25.63 0.00 -12.24
N PHE A 993 -25.94 1.25 -11.88
CA PHE A 993 -26.78 2.14 -12.70
C PHE A 993 -26.08 3.42 -13.24
N SER A 994 -24.83 3.72 -12.89
CA SER A 994 -24.16 5.03 -13.14
C SER A 994 -23.02 5.00 -14.17
N GLY A 995 -23.14 4.17 -15.22
CA GLY A 995 -22.62 4.52 -16.54
C GLY A 995 -21.15 4.19 -16.83
N GLY A 996 -20.92 2.99 -17.36
CA GLY A 996 -19.77 2.66 -18.21
C GLY A 996 -20.22 1.66 -19.28
N ARG A 997 -20.34 2.14 -20.54
CA ARG A 997 -20.63 1.41 -21.80
C ARG A 997 -21.19 -0.03 -21.68
N GLY A 998 -22.50 -0.19 -21.96
CA GLY A 998 -23.07 -1.49 -22.38
C GLY A 998 -24.29 -2.01 -21.61
N HIS A 999 -24.93 -1.20 -20.77
CA HIS A 999 -25.89 -1.67 -19.79
C HIS A 999 -27.29 -1.07 -20.03
N ASN A 1000 -28.08 -1.70 -20.90
CA ASN A 1000 -29.44 -1.25 -21.22
C ASN A 1000 -30.44 -1.74 -20.14
N PHE A 1001 -30.53 -1.01 -19.03
CA PHE A 1001 -31.36 -1.37 -17.86
C PHE A 1001 -32.77 -0.75 -17.85
N ASP A 1002 -33.12 0.04 -18.88
CA ASP A 1002 -34.38 0.80 -18.93
C ASP A 1002 -35.62 -0.11 -18.88
N ALA A 1003 -35.53 -1.33 -19.44
CA ALA A 1003 -36.60 -2.32 -19.38
C ALA A 1003 -36.87 -2.84 -17.95
N LEU A 1004 -35.80 -3.07 -17.16
CA LEU A 1004 -35.90 -3.51 -15.78
C LEU A 1004 -36.39 -2.35 -14.88
N LEU A 1005 -35.84 -1.15 -15.07
CA LEU A 1005 -36.28 0.06 -14.38
C LEU A 1005 -37.78 0.33 -14.60
N SER A 1006 -38.27 0.19 -15.83
CA SER A 1006 -39.69 0.32 -16.17
C SER A 1006 -40.58 -0.68 -15.40
N GLN A 1007 -40.11 -1.92 -15.21
CA GLN A 1007 -40.83 -2.95 -14.44
C GLN A 1007 -41.00 -2.56 -12.95
N PHE A 1008 -40.05 -1.82 -12.39
CA PHE A 1008 -40.08 -1.32 -11.01
C PHE A 1008 -40.45 0.17 -10.92
N GLY A 1009 -41.19 0.70 -11.91
CA GLY A 1009 -41.71 2.06 -11.88
C GLY A 1009 -40.65 3.17 -11.86
N GLY A 1010 -39.43 2.88 -12.35
CA GLY A 1010 -38.28 3.78 -12.33
C GLY A 1010 -37.49 3.77 -11.02
N ASP A 1011 -37.85 2.94 -10.04
CA ASP A 1011 -37.17 2.84 -8.76
C ASP A 1011 -35.90 1.97 -8.86
N ARG A 1012 -34.74 2.63 -8.91
CA ARG A 1012 -33.42 2.01 -8.95
C ARG A 1012 -33.16 1.10 -7.75
N THR A 1013 -33.71 1.42 -6.59
CA THR A 1013 -33.50 0.64 -5.35
C THR A 1013 -34.23 -0.69 -5.42
N GLN A 1014 -35.49 -0.68 -5.89
CA GLN A 1014 -36.28 -1.90 -6.07
C GLN A 1014 -35.69 -2.80 -7.16
N ALA A 1015 -35.24 -2.21 -8.27
CA ALA A 1015 -34.58 -2.95 -9.34
C ALA A 1015 -33.26 -3.59 -8.87
N TYR A 1016 -32.43 -2.86 -8.10
CA TYR A 1016 -31.23 -3.39 -7.47
C TYR A 1016 -31.54 -4.58 -6.57
N GLN A 1017 -32.54 -4.43 -5.69
CA GLN A 1017 -32.91 -5.44 -4.70
C GLN A 1017 -33.43 -6.73 -5.36
N ALA A 1018 -34.12 -6.61 -6.50
CA ALA A 1018 -34.56 -7.77 -7.28
C ALA A 1018 -33.38 -8.58 -7.86
N ILE A 1019 -32.33 -7.89 -8.35
CA ILE A 1019 -31.09 -8.53 -8.84
C ILE A 1019 -30.35 -9.20 -7.68
N GLU A 1020 -30.20 -8.51 -6.56
CA GLU A 1020 -29.51 -9.00 -5.37
C GLU A 1020 -30.18 -10.26 -4.80
N ASN A 1021 -31.51 -10.24 -4.67
CA ASN A 1021 -32.27 -11.39 -4.16
C ASN A 1021 -32.19 -12.60 -5.10
N ALA A 1022 -32.23 -12.38 -6.43
CA ALA A 1022 -32.07 -13.46 -7.41
C ALA A 1022 -30.67 -14.08 -7.34
N ALA A 1023 -29.62 -13.26 -7.18
CA ALA A 1023 -28.24 -13.71 -7.01
C ALA A 1023 -28.05 -14.53 -5.73
N ILE A 1024 -28.64 -14.10 -4.62
CA ILE A 1024 -28.64 -14.85 -3.34
C ILE A 1024 -29.30 -16.21 -3.52
N ALA A 1025 -30.50 -16.25 -4.12
CA ALA A 1025 -31.24 -17.50 -4.34
C ALA A 1025 -30.47 -18.47 -5.25
N ALA A 1026 -29.77 -17.98 -6.28
CA ALA A 1026 -28.98 -18.81 -7.19
C ALA A 1026 -27.67 -19.34 -6.56
N ALA A 1027 -27.19 -18.73 -5.48
CA ALA A 1027 -25.98 -19.11 -4.77
C ALA A 1027 -26.22 -19.99 -3.53
N GLN A 1028 -27.48 -20.15 -3.09
CA GLN A 1028 -27.86 -21.01 -1.97
C GLN A 1028 -27.49 -22.48 -2.22
N GLY A 1029 -27.00 -23.17 -1.18
CA GLY A 1029 -26.64 -24.59 -1.21
C GLY A 1029 -25.25 -24.93 -1.77
N ARG A 1030 -24.43 -23.93 -2.09
CA ARG A 1030 -23.02 -24.12 -2.50
C ARG A 1030 -22.10 -24.23 -1.27
N GLY A 1031 -20.98 -24.96 -1.39
CA GLY A 1031 -19.94 -25.04 -0.35
C GLY A 1031 -19.19 -23.72 -0.18
N ASN A 1032 -18.51 -23.52 0.96
CA ASN A 1032 -17.73 -22.31 1.22
C ASN A 1032 -16.68 -22.07 0.11
N GLY A 1033 -16.57 -20.82 -0.37
CA GLY A 1033 -15.66 -20.45 -1.44
C GLY A 1033 -16.26 -19.45 -2.45
N PRO A 1034 -15.47 -19.01 -3.45
CA PRO A 1034 -15.93 -18.07 -4.46
C PRO A 1034 -17.00 -18.68 -5.36
N PHE A 1035 -17.97 -17.87 -5.77
CA PHE A 1035 -18.99 -18.25 -6.73
C PHE A 1035 -19.18 -17.18 -7.81
N GLU A 1036 -19.52 -17.64 -9.00
CA GLU A 1036 -20.06 -16.86 -10.11
C GLU A 1036 -21.39 -17.51 -10.52
N VAL A 1037 -22.46 -16.72 -10.58
CA VAL A 1037 -23.81 -17.17 -10.92
C VAL A 1037 -24.45 -16.23 -11.93
N THR A 1038 -25.13 -16.82 -12.90
CA THR A 1038 -25.94 -16.08 -13.85
C THR A 1038 -27.40 -16.11 -13.42
N VAL A 1039 -28.04 -14.95 -13.28
CA VAL A 1039 -29.41 -14.81 -12.80
C VAL A 1039 -30.28 -14.06 -13.80
N ASN A 1040 -31.52 -14.49 -13.96
CA ASN A 1040 -32.50 -13.84 -14.82
C ASN A 1040 -33.47 -13.03 -13.95
N VAL A 1041 -33.53 -11.72 -14.18
CA VAL A 1041 -34.49 -10.83 -13.51
C VAL A 1041 -35.23 -10.03 -14.58
N GLY A 1042 -36.54 -10.21 -14.66
CA GLY A 1042 -37.38 -9.48 -15.62
C GLY A 1042 -37.08 -9.78 -17.11
N GLY A 1043 -36.54 -10.96 -17.43
CA GLY A 1043 -36.16 -11.34 -18.80
C GLY A 1043 -34.77 -10.87 -19.23
N GLN A 1044 -34.02 -10.24 -18.31
CA GLN A 1044 -32.65 -9.77 -18.50
C GLN A 1044 -31.67 -10.65 -17.70
N ILE A 1045 -30.50 -10.91 -18.27
CA ILE A 1045 -29.51 -11.83 -17.70
C ILE A 1045 -28.38 -11.05 -17.04
N PHE A 1046 -28.05 -11.39 -15.79
CA PHE A 1046 -27.00 -10.76 -15.00
C PHE A 1046 -25.99 -11.80 -14.53
N THR A 1047 -24.70 -11.46 -14.52
CA THR A 1047 -23.66 -12.28 -13.92
C THR A 1047 -23.21 -11.67 -12.60
N ALA A 1048 -23.22 -12.49 -11.57
CA ALA A 1048 -23.14 -12.09 -10.18
C ALA A 1048 -22.00 -12.88 -9.52
N THR A 1049 -21.04 -12.18 -8.89
CA THR A 1049 -19.85 -12.80 -8.27
C THR A 1049 -19.80 -12.52 -6.75
N GLY A 1050 -19.33 -13.50 -5.97
CA GLY A 1050 -19.28 -13.41 -4.50
C GLY A 1050 -18.56 -14.58 -3.83
N ASN A 1051 -18.72 -14.72 -2.51
CA ASN A 1051 -18.19 -15.84 -1.71
C ASN A 1051 -19.30 -16.44 -0.84
N VAL A 1052 -19.34 -17.77 -0.69
CA VAL A 1052 -20.14 -18.42 0.34
C VAL A 1052 -19.32 -18.52 1.62
N ILE A 1053 -19.85 -17.99 2.72
CA ILE A 1053 -19.22 -18.02 4.05
C ILE A 1053 -20.21 -18.64 5.03
N ASN A 1054 -19.82 -19.77 5.65
CA ASN A 1054 -20.65 -20.51 6.61
C ASN A 1054 -22.04 -20.83 6.06
N GLY A 1055 -22.12 -21.29 4.81
CA GLY A 1055 -23.38 -21.65 4.15
C GLY A 1055 -24.23 -20.46 3.67
N ASN A 1056 -23.84 -19.22 3.96
CA ASN A 1056 -24.54 -18.02 3.49
C ASN A 1056 -23.80 -17.37 2.31
N PRO A 1057 -24.46 -17.14 1.16
CA PRO A 1057 -23.85 -16.45 0.04
C PRO A 1057 -23.70 -14.95 0.36
N VAL A 1058 -22.47 -14.45 0.30
CA VAL A 1058 -22.13 -13.03 0.43
C VAL A 1058 -21.77 -12.50 -0.95
N PHE A 1059 -22.56 -11.55 -1.42
CA PHE A 1059 -22.42 -10.99 -2.75
C PHE A 1059 -21.31 -9.93 -2.82
N GLY A 1060 -20.47 -9.99 -3.85
CA GLY A 1060 -19.35 -9.08 -4.07
C GLY A 1060 -19.67 -8.00 -5.11
N ASN A 1061 -19.97 -8.41 -6.35
CA ASN A 1061 -20.26 -7.52 -7.49
C ASN A 1061 -21.19 -8.16 -8.53
N ALA A 1062 -22.13 -7.40 -9.12
CA ALA A 1062 -22.99 -7.82 -10.24
C ALA A 1062 -22.72 -6.96 -11.48
N PHE A 1063 -22.66 -7.60 -12.65
CA PHE A 1063 -22.52 -6.91 -13.93
C PHE A 1063 -23.47 -7.54 -14.96
N TYR A 1064 -24.02 -6.70 -15.84
CA TYR A 1064 -24.87 -7.13 -16.95
C TYR A 1064 -24.00 -7.59 -18.13
N ARG A 1065 -24.38 -8.68 -18.78
CA ARG A 1065 -23.72 -9.16 -20.01
C ARG A 1065 -24.50 -8.77 -21.24
#